data_AF-A0A7U9S7Z3-F1
#
_entry.id   AF-A0A7U9S7Z3-F1
#
_cell.length_a   1.000
_cell.length_b   1.000
_cell.length_c   1.000
_cell.angle_alpha   90.00
_cell.angle_beta   90.00
_cell.angle_gamma   90.00
#
_symmetry.space_group_name_H-M   'P 1'
#
loop_
_entity.id
_entity.type
_entity.pdbx_description
1 polymer ?
#
loop_
_entity_poly.entity_id
_entity_poly.type
_entity_poly.pdbx_seq_one_letter_code
_entity_poly.pdbx_strand_id
1 'polypeptide(L)'
;MRKRITTLLLAMLLLFQTGAETFYAAEYAPGASAAGTEALTGDNNDTGDAGSKEPGTGDSENEPGTGDGENKPDTGDGTGGGEPGAPEESEEYTVTFDFDGGKLLDTEETQKQIQVKKGELIAAENIPAPVKEGYLLQYWTDESGTEFKFEEQPVEGNLTLKAYWAPVEEYTVVFDFNGGNLPDTGEPTRQIAVKGGELIAAEQIPVPVRKGYKLQYWMDETGAEYKFAERPVEGNLTLKAYWEPISYTIQFDAGGGTGTMVPITVVYDQPKKLPENGFEKRGYAFTGWTVTIAGVKHTFQDEAELNSNLTETDGETLTFTAVWEVGLYTVRYNANGGTGTMDDMPCTYNKNRTLKKNQFERTGYTFTGWNTKPDGTGTAYADKGKIKSLGGLGEIVILYAMWEGNPYTVKYDGNKADSGSVAGSSQIYGVPFTLKKNAFKRKGFTFAGWNTKADGTGTTYQEGAQVSNLTAVKNGTVTLYAKWTAIQYKITYHTNGGKLAASAKKVYTTDKPFVLPRPTKKGYDFDGWYKTSNFKKRVGEIKEGNTGNLTVYAKWVKCTQKPKSDSAKLTACKATGTGKVSVKATIKKRVASSDDYYYLMYINPLNKKMYKEAAKVYKKKNITFSLKTAENRGYATSMFGIAVKKGSSYQLISATSFVKNARKAASNKSKYKPGTTKKGMQFDKSMEEIIDCGARQNFLNVTVSMVCDNGTVPYNYNGKTYYFNPMTYYQQVVTECNKRNINVTMQVMLDWTTGHTDLIPVKARVKGAAPYYSWNVTTNSSREKMEAIFCYLGGLFGKKNCYVSNWILGNEVNNPAGWHYKGGMTTTAYFKSYAYAFRALYYAVKTQYSNAHIFICTDNFWNTTQSGGYSAKYVISAFLKQLNKIEKGLDWNLAYHAYSFPLTYTNFWEGFGITDDVNTPYITMKNIKILTDYIKKNYGSSVRIILSEQGYTSSSPWGEANQAAALVYSYYIAACNPMIDAFIIRSFSDNANETAQGLRMGIAGKEAFNAFKYMDTSQASKYTKKYRGMLGVKSWKKIVSGYKTSRIKGMYRKT
;
A
#
# COMPACT_ATOMS: atom_id res chain seq x y z
N MET A 1 -1.77 -28.56 -35.85
CA MET A 1 -1.79 -28.16 -37.28
C MET A 1 -1.25 -26.76 -37.38
N ARG A 2 -0.02 -26.63 -37.91
CA ARG A 2 0.70 -25.38 -38.16
C ARG A 2 0.29 -24.79 -39.52
N LYS A 3 0.60 -23.49 -39.69
CA LYS A 3 0.78 -22.68 -40.92
C LYS A 3 -0.46 -21.91 -41.40
N ARG A 4 -0.40 -20.63 -41.81
CA ARG A 4 0.61 -19.53 -41.79
C ARG A 4 -0.01 -18.36 -42.60
N ILE A 5 0.56 -17.15 -42.48
CA ILE A 5 0.47 -15.97 -43.38
C ILE A 5 -0.72 -15.03 -43.08
N THR A 6 -0.57 -13.86 -42.43
CA THR A 6 0.08 -12.57 -42.78
C THR A 6 -0.59 -11.79 -43.93
N THR A 7 -1.09 -10.60 -43.56
CA THR A 7 -1.29 -9.38 -44.38
C THR A 7 -2.51 -9.25 -45.29
N LEU A 8 -3.45 -8.37 -44.87
CA LEU A 8 -4.16 -7.45 -45.77
C LEU A 8 -4.19 -6.05 -45.14
N LEU A 9 -3.52 -5.12 -45.81
CA LEU A 9 -3.55 -3.65 -45.66
C LEU A 9 -4.98 -3.12 -45.90
N LEU A 10 -5.48 -2.14 -45.14
CA LEU A 10 -5.33 -0.67 -45.32
C LEU A 10 -6.08 -0.08 -46.53
N ALA A 11 -7.14 0.69 -46.25
CA ALA A 11 -7.72 1.82 -47.02
C ALA A 11 -9.04 2.23 -46.32
N MET A 12 -9.40 3.48 -46.02
CA MET A 12 -8.98 4.86 -46.37
C MET A 12 -9.55 5.79 -45.26
N LEU A 13 -8.81 6.77 -44.72
CA LEU A 13 -8.73 8.19 -45.16
C LEU A 13 -10.13 8.88 -45.21
N LEU A 14 -10.40 10.08 -44.67
CA LEU A 14 -9.57 11.28 -44.49
C LEU A 14 -10.41 12.48 -43.89
N LEU A 15 -9.70 13.53 -43.40
CA LEU A 15 -10.05 14.98 -43.26
C LEU A 15 -10.67 15.43 -41.90
N PHE A 16 -10.23 16.48 -41.18
CA PHE A 16 -9.27 17.58 -41.40
C PHE A 16 -8.68 18.11 -40.07
N GLN A 17 -7.47 18.66 -40.19
CA GLN A 17 -6.65 19.59 -39.37
C GLN A 17 -7.41 20.85 -38.83
N THR A 18 -6.95 21.75 -37.94
CA THR A 18 -5.65 22.16 -37.34
C THR A 18 -5.92 23.17 -36.20
N GLY A 19 -4.92 23.46 -35.35
CA GLY A 19 -4.88 24.69 -34.54
C GLY A 19 -3.80 24.68 -33.46
N ALA A 20 -2.66 25.31 -33.76
CA ALA A 20 -1.54 25.64 -32.85
C ALA A 20 -2.02 26.56 -31.69
N GLU A 21 -1.31 26.73 -30.57
CA GLU A 21 -0.14 27.63 -30.43
C GLU A 21 0.56 27.43 -29.08
N THR A 22 1.89 27.55 -29.08
CA THR A 22 2.76 27.87 -27.93
C THR A 22 3.00 29.38 -27.90
N PHE A 23 2.99 30.04 -26.73
CA PHE A 23 4.05 30.96 -26.22
C PHE A 23 3.63 31.87 -25.02
N TYR A 24 4.62 32.09 -24.13
CA TYR A 24 4.96 33.23 -23.24
C TYR A 24 4.06 33.80 -22.10
N ALA A 25 4.63 33.73 -20.88
CA ALA A 25 4.91 34.73 -19.81
C ALA A 25 3.98 35.92 -19.44
N ALA A 26 3.88 36.17 -18.10
CA ALA A 26 3.89 37.45 -17.33
C ALA A 26 3.04 37.29 -16.03
N GLU A 27 3.64 37.18 -14.83
CA GLU A 27 4.10 38.23 -13.88
C GLU A 27 3.03 38.79 -12.91
N TYR A 28 3.36 38.80 -11.61
CA TYR A 28 3.23 39.96 -10.70
C TYR A 28 4.04 39.73 -9.40
N ALA A 29 5.00 40.63 -9.16
CA ALA A 29 5.88 40.75 -7.98
C ALA A 29 5.18 41.42 -6.76
N PRO A 30 5.83 41.66 -5.60
CA PRO A 30 6.95 42.64 -5.41
C PRO A 30 8.10 42.10 -4.50
N GLY A 31 9.30 42.66 -4.37
CA GLY A 31 9.97 43.85 -4.90
C GLY A 31 11.25 44.15 -4.07
N ALA A 32 12.28 44.70 -4.77
CA ALA A 32 13.47 45.45 -4.30
C ALA A 32 14.56 44.71 -3.48
N SER A 33 15.88 44.88 -3.69
CA SER A 33 16.69 45.85 -4.47
C SER A 33 18.08 45.23 -4.75
N ALA A 34 18.58 45.26 -6.00
CA ALA A 34 19.63 46.17 -6.53
C ALA A 34 21.05 45.84 -6.00
N ALA A 35 22.16 45.86 -6.74
CA ALA A 35 22.56 46.18 -8.12
C ALA A 35 23.98 45.55 -8.27
N GLY A 36 24.63 45.43 -9.42
CA GLY A 36 24.42 45.88 -10.79
C GLY A 36 25.35 45.03 -11.68
N THR A 37 24.95 44.79 -12.93
CA THR A 37 25.43 45.51 -14.14
C THR A 37 26.88 45.17 -14.45
N GLU A 38 27.33 44.86 -15.66
CA GLU A 38 26.89 44.85 -17.07
C GLU A 38 28.24 44.58 -17.79
N ALA A 39 28.44 44.19 -19.03
CA ALA A 39 27.72 43.78 -20.23
C ALA A 39 28.88 43.42 -21.20
N LEU A 40 28.76 42.39 -22.04
CA LEU A 40 28.58 42.51 -23.50
C LEU A 40 29.66 43.37 -24.20
N THR A 41 30.35 42.92 -25.24
CA THR A 41 29.92 42.35 -26.53
C THR A 41 31.17 41.72 -27.19
N GLY A 42 31.16 40.86 -28.21
CA GLY A 42 30.14 40.35 -29.11
C GLY A 42 30.82 39.44 -30.15
N ASP A 43 30.04 38.50 -30.68
CA ASP A 43 29.89 38.19 -32.13
C ASP A 43 31.13 37.75 -32.95
N ASN A 44 31.10 36.77 -33.87
CA ASN A 44 30.02 36.09 -34.59
C ASN A 44 30.63 34.91 -35.41
N ASN A 45 29.75 34.03 -35.90
CA ASN A 45 29.84 33.21 -37.13
C ASN A 45 30.49 31.79 -37.13
N ASP A 46 29.61 30.80 -36.98
CA ASP A 46 29.08 29.88 -38.02
C ASP A 46 29.98 29.14 -39.04
N THR A 47 29.83 27.81 -38.98
CA THR A 47 29.72 26.78 -40.05
C THR A 47 30.90 26.34 -40.91
N GLY A 48 31.08 25.01 -40.96
CA GLY A 48 31.79 24.26 -42.00
C GLY A 48 31.68 22.75 -41.78
N ASP A 49 30.86 22.09 -42.59
CA ASP A 49 30.43 20.69 -42.52
C ASP A 49 31.28 19.74 -43.41
N ALA A 50 31.18 18.44 -43.09
CA ALA A 50 31.32 17.23 -43.92
C ALA A 50 32.67 16.81 -44.56
N GLY A 51 33.03 15.54 -44.29
CA GLY A 51 33.94 14.76 -45.16
C GLY A 51 34.32 13.41 -44.56
N SER A 52 33.81 12.33 -45.15
CA SER A 52 34.04 10.93 -44.75
C SER A 52 34.87 10.17 -45.80
N LYS A 53 35.50 9.07 -45.36
CA LYS A 53 36.08 7.92 -46.11
C LYS A 53 37.56 7.96 -46.56
N GLU A 54 38.36 7.13 -45.89
CA GLU A 54 39.21 6.01 -46.40
C GLU A 54 39.41 5.85 -47.92
N PRO A 55 40.55 5.28 -48.42
CA PRO A 55 41.11 3.99 -47.96
C PRO A 55 42.66 3.85 -47.93
N GLY A 56 43.11 2.72 -47.36
CA GLY A 56 44.51 2.38 -47.11
C GLY A 56 45.25 1.59 -48.20
N THR A 57 46.40 1.07 -47.77
CA THR A 57 47.26 -0.08 -48.18
C THR A 57 48.71 0.34 -47.85
N GLY A 58 49.60 -0.44 -47.25
CA GLY A 58 49.63 -1.81 -46.76
C GLY A 58 51.10 -2.18 -46.54
N ASP A 59 51.37 -2.84 -45.40
CA ASP A 59 52.43 -3.84 -45.12
C ASP A 59 53.92 -3.41 -45.16
N SER A 60 54.60 -3.40 -44.00
CA SER A 60 55.40 -4.51 -43.40
C SER A 60 56.85 -4.44 -43.89
N GLU A 61 57.93 -4.68 -43.15
CA GLU A 61 58.18 -5.49 -41.95
C GLU A 61 59.69 -5.30 -41.61
N ASN A 62 60.08 -5.51 -40.35
CA ASN A 62 61.36 -6.11 -39.89
C ASN A 62 62.69 -5.40 -40.23
N GLU A 63 63.83 -5.52 -39.55
CA GLU A 63 64.46 -6.44 -38.58
C GLU A 63 65.79 -5.71 -38.15
N PRO A 64 66.93 -6.28 -37.69
CA PRO A 64 67.27 -7.63 -37.18
C PRO A 64 68.16 -7.61 -35.90
N GLY A 65 68.49 -8.82 -35.42
CA GLY A 65 69.66 -9.10 -34.60
C GLY A 65 70.81 -9.79 -35.37
N THR A 66 71.96 -9.87 -34.67
CA THR A 66 73.11 -10.79 -34.80
C THR A 66 74.05 -10.73 -36.01
N GLY A 67 75.24 -10.13 -35.78
CA GLY A 67 76.59 -10.73 -35.79
C GLY A 67 77.11 -11.54 -36.99
N ASP A 68 78.22 -11.08 -37.60
CA ASP A 68 79.52 -11.79 -37.68
C ASP A 68 80.54 -11.05 -38.60
N GLY A 69 81.83 -11.09 -38.23
CA GLY A 69 82.95 -11.12 -39.20
C GLY A 69 83.84 -9.88 -39.39
N GLU A 70 84.96 -9.85 -38.66
CA GLU A 70 86.35 -9.62 -39.12
C GLU A 70 86.66 -8.65 -40.29
N ASN A 71 87.52 -7.62 -40.08
CA ASN A 71 88.99 -7.68 -40.27
C ASN A 71 89.62 -6.29 -40.56
N LYS A 72 90.70 -5.99 -39.81
CA LYS A 72 91.93 -5.22 -40.14
C LYS A 72 91.85 -3.80 -40.72
N PRO A 73 92.79 -2.93 -40.31
CA PRO A 73 93.59 -2.25 -41.32
C PRO A 73 95.08 -2.53 -41.12
N ASP A 74 95.70 -2.92 -42.23
CA ASP A 74 97.14 -3.01 -42.40
C ASP A 74 97.68 -1.67 -42.92
N THR A 75 98.91 -1.37 -42.56
CA THR A 75 99.70 -0.20 -42.94
C THR A 75 100.64 -0.51 -44.11
N GLY A 76 101.04 0.52 -44.85
CA GLY A 76 102.16 0.54 -45.80
C GLY A 76 101.84 1.48 -46.96
N ASP A 77 102.66 2.40 -47.44
CA ASP A 77 104.11 2.61 -47.40
C ASP A 77 104.36 4.05 -47.91
N GLY A 78 105.55 4.63 -47.71
CA GLY A 78 105.93 5.87 -48.44
C GLY A 78 106.81 6.88 -47.70
N THR A 79 108.09 6.54 -47.61
CA THR A 79 109.28 7.27 -47.11
C THR A 79 109.55 8.71 -47.58
N GLY A 80 110.25 9.45 -46.70
CA GLY A 80 111.32 10.44 -47.03
C GLY A 80 111.16 11.76 -46.27
N GLY A 81 112.09 12.30 -45.49
CA GLY A 81 113.46 11.99 -45.09
C GLY A 81 114.07 13.28 -44.49
N GLY A 82 114.85 13.19 -43.39
CA GLY A 82 115.60 14.31 -42.84
C GLY A 82 115.77 14.31 -41.31
N GLU A 83 116.85 13.68 -40.82
CA GLU A 83 117.47 13.87 -39.48
C GLU A 83 118.28 15.19 -39.43
N PRO A 84 118.89 15.62 -38.29
CA PRO A 84 118.70 15.26 -36.88
C PRO A 84 118.69 16.47 -35.91
N GLY A 85 118.27 16.28 -34.64
CA GLY A 85 118.48 17.25 -33.56
C GLY A 85 118.20 16.66 -32.18
N ALA A 86 119.17 16.74 -31.28
CA ALA A 86 119.24 16.11 -29.95
C ALA A 86 118.24 16.70 -28.92
N PRO A 87 117.97 16.02 -27.78
CA PRO A 87 116.80 16.25 -26.94
C PRO A 87 116.98 17.45 -25.98
N GLU A 88 115.95 18.28 -25.86
CA GLU A 88 115.78 19.18 -24.71
C GLU A 88 114.79 18.55 -23.74
N GLU A 89 115.21 18.37 -22.49
CA GLU A 89 114.36 17.96 -21.37
C GLU A 89 113.20 18.97 -21.23
N SER A 90 111.97 18.52 -21.44
CA SER A 90 110.76 19.32 -21.20
C SER A 90 110.57 19.47 -19.69
N GLU A 91 110.60 20.71 -19.21
CA GLU A 91 110.30 21.11 -17.83
C GLU A 91 108.93 20.51 -17.41
N GLU A 92 108.93 19.58 -16.47
CA GLU A 92 107.72 19.00 -15.88
C GLU A 92 107.37 19.74 -14.59
N TYR A 93 106.09 20.07 -14.44
CA TYR A 93 105.55 20.73 -13.27
C TYR A 93 104.63 19.80 -12.48
N THR A 94 104.73 19.90 -11.17
CA THR A 94 103.90 19.14 -10.23
C THR A 94 102.56 19.84 -10.07
N VAL A 95 101.48 19.13 -10.41
CA VAL A 95 100.12 19.52 -10.07
C VAL A 95 99.71 18.77 -8.81
N THR A 96 99.43 19.51 -7.74
CA THR A 96 98.91 18.94 -6.49
C THR A 96 97.40 19.14 -6.45
N PHE A 97 96.65 18.06 -6.50
CA PHE A 97 95.22 18.05 -6.19
C PHE A 97 95.05 17.93 -4.68
N ASP A 98 94.78 19.03 -4.00
CA ASP A 98 94.40 19.07 -2.59
C ASP A 98 92.89 18.84 -2.47
N PHE A 99 92.48 17.76 -1.80
CA PHE A 99 91.08 17.37 -1.75
C PHE A 99 90.27 18.21 -0.75
N ASP A 100 90.87 19.22 -0.11
CA ASP A 100 90.21 20.21 0.76
C ASP A 100 89.23 19.56 1.76
N GLY A 101 89.74 18.60 2.52
CA GLY A 101 88.98 17.82 3.50
C GLY A 101 88.18 16.63 2.95
N GLY A 102 88.30 16.32 1.65
CA GLY A 102 87.89 15.03 1.07
C GLY A 102 89.03 14.00 1.03
N LYS A 103 88.73 12.79 0.57
CA LYS A 103 89.71 11.69 0.40
C LYS A 103 89.45 10.89 -0.88
N LEU A 104 90.45 10.23 -1.46
CA LEU A 104 90.18 9.31 -2.58
C LEU A 104 89.32 8.13 -2.09
N LEU A 105 88.38 7.67 -2.91
CA LEU A 105 87.49 6.58 -2.54
C LEU A 105 88.30 5.35 -2.11
N ASP A 106 87.93 4.76 -0.97
CA ASP A 106 88.59 3.60 -0.33
C ASP A 106 90.07 3.78 0.07
N THR A 107 90.58 5.03 0.13
CA THR A 107 91.91 5.34 0.67
C THR A 107 91.84 6.40 1.78
N GLU A 108 92.98 6.66 2.43
CA GLU A 108 93.16 7.79 3.36
C GLU A 108 93.95 8.94 2.70
N GLU A 109 94.12 8.91 1.37
CA GLU A 109 94.81 9.96 0.64
C GLU A 109 93.92 11.21 0.55
N THR A 110 94.40 12.33 1.11
CA THR A 110 93.70 13.63 1.12
C THR A 110 94.22 14.60 0.06
N GLN A 111 95.18 14.15 -0.75
CA GLN A 111 95.70 14.88 -1.89
C GLN A 111 96.35 13.89 -2.87
N LYS A 112 96.45 14.26 -4.15
CA LYS A 112 97.19 13.49 -5.16
C LYS A 112 98.08 14.42 -5.97
N GLN A 113 99.30 13.98 -6.24
CA GLN A 113 100.23 14.71 -7.09
C GLN A 113 100.43 13.98 -8.41
N ILE A 114 100.51 14.74 -9.49
CA ILE A 114 100.88 14.25 -10.82
C ILE A 114 101.96 15.17 -11.41
N GLN A 115 102.72 14.66 -12.37
CA GLN A 115 103.64 15.47 -13.18
C GLN A 115 103.00 15.75 -14.53
N VAL A 116 103.01 17.01 -14.96
CA VAL A 116 102.47 17.46 -16.25
C VAL A 116 103.52 18.33 -16.92
N LYS A 117 103.76 18.12 -18.21
CA LYS A 117 104.75 18.91 -18.95
C LYS A 117 104.27 20.34 -19.13
N LYS A 118 105.21 21.29 -19.09
CA LYS A 118 104.96 22.70 -19.34
C LYS A 118 104.21 22.92 -20.66
N GLY A 119 103.10 23.64 -20.60
CA GLY A 119 102.25 23.98 -21.75
C GLY A 119 101.22 22.92 -22.13
N GLU A 120 101.17 21.76 -21.45
CA GLU A 120 100.15 20.73 -21.67
C GLU A 120 98.92 20.93 -20.76
N LEU A 121 97.76 20.48 -21.23
CA LEU A 121 96.55 20.36 -20.40
C LEU A 121 96.66 19.12 -19.51
N ILE A 122 96.00 19.13 -18.35
CA ILE A 122 95.92 17.95 -17.50
C ILE A 122 94.97 16.94 -18.12
N ALA A 123 95.45 15.74 -18.44
CA ALA A 123 94.64 14.68 -19.02
C ALA A 123 93.52 14.24 -18.05
N ALA A 124 92.32 13.99 -18.58
CA ALA A 124 91.11 13.72 -17.78
C ALA A 124 91.27 12.50 -16.85
N GLU A 125 91.99 11.47 -17.28
CA GLU A 125 92.29 10.28 -16.48
C GLU A 125 93.18 10.55 -15.26
N ASN A 126 93.91 11.67 -15.27
CA ASN A 126 94.80 12.08 -14.19
C ASN A 126 94.12 13.00 -13.16
N ILE A 127 92.91 13.47 -13.44
CA ILE A 127 92.10 14.26 -12.51
C ILE A 127 91.49 13.30 -11.46
N PRO A 128 91.88 13.39 -10.18
CA PRO A 128 91.31 12.55 -9.14
C PRO A 128 89.84 12.89 -8.89
N ALA A 129 89.05 11.88 -8.51
CA ALA A 129 87.67 12.03 -8.06
C ALA A 129 87.58 11.71 -6.56
N PRO A 130 88.04 12.61 -5.68
CA PRO A 130 87.89 12.42 -4.24
C PRO A 130 86.42 12.44 -3.83
N VAL A 131 86.14 11.84 -2.68
CA VAL A 131 84.84 11.85 -2.00
C VAL A 131 84.97 12.59 -0.66
N LYS A 132 83.95 13.35 -0.30
CA LYS A 132 83.84 14.03 0.98
C LYS A 132 82.45 13.78 1.55
N GLU A 133 82.37 13.23 2.75
CA GLU A 133 81.08 12.87 3.35
C GLU A 133 80.19 14.11 3.49
N GLY A 134 79.00 14.07 2.88
CA GLY A 134 78.05 15.19 2.87
C GLY A 134 78.31 16.26 1.82
N TYR A 135 79.26 16.08 0.88
CA TYR A 135 79.58 17.05 -0.16
C TYR A 135 79.81 16.40 -1.54
N LEU A 136 79.41 17.09 -2.61
CA LEU A 136 79.75 16.76 -4.01
C LEU A 136 80.91 17.63 -4.49
N LEU A 137 81.89 17.02 -5.15
CA LEU A 137 82.96 17.74 -5.83
C LEU A 137 82.37 18.42 -7.07
N GLN A 138 82.38 19.75 -7.10
CA GLN A 138 81.82 20.50 -8.23
C GLN A 138 82.88 20.76 -9.29
N TYR A 139 83.98 21.37 -8.88
CA TYR A 139 85.11 21.73 -9.72
C TYR A 139 86.36 21.87 -8.87
N TRP A 140 87.47 22.18 -9.51
CA TRP A 140 88.74 22.47 -8.84
C TRP A 140 89.05 23.94 -8.99
N THR A 141 89.64 24.56 -7.97
CA THR A 141 90.08 25.95 -8.02
C THR A 141 91.59 26.05 -7.91
N ASP A 142 92.18 27.03 -8.56
CA ASP A 142 93.57 27.40 -8.32
C ASP A 142 93.77 28.04 -6.93
N GLU A 143 95.01 28.40 -6.59
CA GLU A 143 95.35 29.02 -5.30
C GLU A 143 94.72 30.40 -5.09
N SER A 144 94.23 31.06 -6.15
CA SER A 144 93.49 32.32 -6.06
C SER A 144 92.00 32.13 -5.72
N GLY A 145 91.52 30.88 -5.75
CA GLY A 145 90.11 30.53 -5.58
C GLY A 145 89.30 30.65 -6.86
N THR A 146 89.94 30.80 -8.01
CA THR A 146 89.29 30.82 -9.33
C THR A 146 89.15 29.39 -9.86
N GLU A 147 88.00 29.06 -10.44
CA GLU A 147 87.78 27.74 -11.07
C GLU A 147 88.84 27.45 -12.14
N PHE A 148 89.49 26.30 -12.02
CA PHE A 148 90.49 25.80 -12.94
C PHE A 148 89.82 24.91 -13.99
N LYS A 149 89.90 25.34 -15.24
CA LYS A 149 89.26 24.66 -16.37
C LYS A 149 90.26 23.78 -17.10
N PHE A 150 90.25 22.49 -16.77
CA PHE A 150 91.20 21.49 -17.27
C PHE A 150 91.30 21.40 -18.80
N GLU A 151 90.24 21.73 -19.53
CA GLU A 151 90.19 21.67 -20.99
C GLU A 151 90.71 22.95 -21.69
N GLU A 152 90.88 24.04 -20.94
CA GLU A 152 91.21 25.36 -21.49
C GLU A 152 92.56 25.91 -20.99
N GLN A 153 93.03 25.44 -19.82
CA GLN A 153 94.17 26.03 -19.11
C GLN A 153 95.38 25.10 -19.06
N PRO A 154 96.44 25.35 -19.87
CA PRO A 154 97.66 24.55 -19.82
C PRO A 154 98.46 24.82 -18.54
N VAL A 155 99.23 23.83 -18.12
CA VAL A 155 100.09 23.90 -16.92
C VAL A 155 101.36 24.66 -17.27
N GLU A 156 101.45 25.93 -16.87
CA GLU A 156 102.60 26.81 -17.13
C GLU A 156 103.61 26.87 -15.95
N GLY A 157 103.29 26.20 -14.82
CA GLY A 157 104.08 26.14 -13.60
C GLY A 157 103.52 25.12 -12.59
N ASN A 158 104.23 24.87 -11.49
CA ASN A 158 103.69 24.10 -10.36
C ASN A 158 102.43 24.78 -9.83
N LEU A 159 101.35 24.03 -9.63
CA LEU A 159 100.09 24.58 -9.16
C LEU A 159 99.37 23.61 -8.22
N THR A 160 98.70 24.17 -7.22
CA THR A 160 97.82 23.42 -6.32
C THR A 160 96.37 23.67 -6.71
N LEU A 161 95.67 22.61 -7.08
CA LEU A 161 94.24 22.63 -7.34
C LEU A 161 93.51 22.15 -6.10
N LYS A 162 92.64 23.01 -5.56
CA LYS A 162 91.80 22.67 -4.41
C LYS A 162 90.43 22.22 -4.87
N ALA A 163 89.97 21.11 -4.34
CA ALA A 163 88.63 20.61 -4.56
C ALA A 163 87.61 21.62 -4.02
N TYR A 164 86.73 22.13 -4.87
CA TYR A 164 85.61 22.95 -4.44
C TYR A 164 84.37 22.07 -4.23
N TRP A 165 83.91 22.05 -2.99
CA TRP A 165 82.84 21.18 -2.52
C TRP A 165 81.54 21.94 -2.36
N ALA A 166 80.45 21.45 -2.96
CA ALA A 166 79.10 21.87 -2.60
C ALA A 166 78.48 20.85 -1.63
N PRO A 167 77.79 21.28 -0.55
CA PRO A 167 77.09 20.35 0.31
C PRO A 167 76.04 19.56 -0.48
N VAL A 168 75.88 18.27 -0.16
CA VAL A 168 74.79 17.46 -0.68
C VAL A 168 73.49 18.03 -0.14
N GLU A 169 72.67 18.64 -1.01
CA GLU A 169 71.35 19.12 -0.60
C GLU A 169 70.45 17.92 -0.32
N GLU A 170 70.03 17.76 0.94
CA GLU A 170 69.00 16.80 1.29
C GLU A 170 67.63 17.47 1.16
N TYR A 171 66.77 16.86 0.36
CA TYR A 171 65.40 17.31 0.20
C TYR A 171 64.44 16.44 1.00
N THR A 172 63.44 17.10 1.58
CA THR A 172 62.36 16.44 2.31
C THR A 172 61.28 15.99 1.34
N VAL A 173 61.01 14.68 1.34
CA VAL A 173 59.86 14.08 0.66
C VAL A 173 58.77 13.83 1.69
N VAL A 174 57.63 14.49 1.52
CA VAL A 174 56.43 14.28 2.36
C VAL A 174 55.44 13.40 1.61
N PHE A 175 55.21 12.20 2.12
CA PHE A 175 54.10 11.36 1.69
C PHE A 175 52.84 11.74 2.46
N ASP A 176 51.88 12.37 1.78
CA ASP A 176 50.54 12.64 2.28
C ASP A 176 49.59 11.52 1.85
N PHE A 177 49.05 10.77 2.81
CA PHE A 177 48.21 9.61 2.52
C PHE A 177 46.80 9.99 2.10
N ASN A 178 46.44 11.28 2.05
CA ASN A 178 45.22 11.78 1.42
C ASN A 178 43.96 11.01 1.86
N GLY A 179 43.76 10.93 3.19
CA GLY A 179 42.68 10.19 3.82
C GLY A 179 42.98 8.72 4.17
N GLY A 180 44.16 8.21 3.83
CA GLY A 180 44.72 6.94 4.32
C GLY A 180 45.60 7.09 5.56
N ASN A 181 46.11 5.98 6.08
CA ASN A 181 47.03 5.93 7.21
C ASN A 181 48.01 4.75 7.14
N LEU A 182 49.13 4.82 7.86
CA LEU A 182 50.00 3.65 8.02
C LEU A 182 49.33 2.58 8.91
N PRO A 183 49.33 1.29 8.52
CA PRO A 183 48.67 0.22 9.29
C PRO A 183 49.15 0.11 10.75
N ASP A 184 50.45 0.28 10.98
CA ASP A 184 51.07 -0.01 12.28
C ASP A 184 51.03 1.20 13.24
N THR A 185 51.14 2.42 12.71
CA THR A 185 51.26 3.66 13.50
C THR A 185 50.02 4.53 13.45
N GLY A 186 49.16 4.37 12.43
CA GLY A 186 48.00 5.21 12.19
C GLY A 186 48.31 6.63 11.69
N GLU A 187 49.58 6.91 11.38
CA GLU A 187 50.02 8.23 10.91
C GLU A 187 49.39 8.58 9.55
N PRO A 188 48.93 9.82 9.32
CA PRO A 188 48.32 10.26 8.06
C PRO A 188 49.35 10.76 7.02
N THR A 189 50.59 10.97 7.43
CA THR A 189 51.70 11.38 6.57
C THR A 189 53.00 10.70 7.02
N ARG A 190 53.99 10.63 6.12
CA ARG A 190 55.35 10.16 6.43
C ARG A 190 56.37 11.06 5.73
N GLN A 191 57.49 11.33 6.39
CA GLN A 191 58.58 12.12 5.80
C GLN A 191 59.85 11.29 5.71
N ILE A 192 60.60 11.48 4.62
CA ILE A 192 61.95 10.94 4.43
C ILE A 192 62.86 12.04 3.89
N ALA A 193 64.16 11.89 4.11
CA ALA A 193 65.20 12.73 3.49
C ALA A 193 65.83 11.95 2.33
N VAL A 194 66.00 12.62 1.19
CA VAL A 194 66.60 12.05 -0.03
C VAL A 194 67.61 13.05 -0.58
N LYS A 195 68.79 12.58 -1.00
CA LYS A 195 69.83 13.44 -1.56
C LYS A 195 69.43 13.94 -2.94
N GLY A 196 69.73 15.21 -3.23
CA GLY A 196 69.46 15.84 -4.52
C GLY A 196 70.05 15.06 -5.69
N GLY A 197 69.23 14.76 -6.70
CA GLY A 197 69.61 13.98 -7.88
C GLY A 197 69.44 12.45 -7.75
N GLU A 198 69.09 11.93 -6.57
CA GLU A 198 68.84 10.49 -6.36
C GLU A 198 67.36 10.11 -6.55
N LEU A 199 67.09 8.84 -6.87
CA LEU A 199 65.74 8.25 -6.86
C LEU A 199 65.35 7.86 -5.43
N ILE A 200 64.04 7.88 -5.13
CA ILE A 200 63.53 7.37 -3.84
C ILE A 200 63.63 5.85 -3.83
N ALA A 201 64.35 5.29 -2.85
CA ALA A 201 64.52 3.85 -2.73
C ALA A 201 63.18 3.14 -2.41
N ALA A 202 62.94 1.97 -3.00
CA ALA A 202 61.65 1.28 -2.93
C ALA A 202 61.22 0.94 -1.49
N GLU A 203 62.18 0.62 -0.62
CA GLU A 203 61.98 0.34 0.80
C GLU A 203 61.60 1.58 1.64
N GLN A 204 61.87 2.79 1.13
CA GLN A 204 61.51 4.05 1.79
C GLN A 204 60.11 4.52 1.41
N ILE A 205 59.48 3.93 0.38
CA ILE A 205 58.13 4.28 -0.06
C ILE A 205 57.12 3.67 0.93
N PRO A 206 56.35 4.48 1.68
CA PRO A 206 55.38 3.95 2.63
C PRO A 206 54.22 3.25 1.92
N VAL A 207 53.66 2.21 2.56
CA VAL A 207 52.47 1.48 2.09
C VAL A 207 51.28 1.82 3.00
N PRO A 208 50.61 2.96 2.81
CA PRO A 208 49.43 3.30 3.60
C PRO A 208 48.23 2.41 3.22
N VAL A 209 47.25 2.37 4.11
CA VAL A 209 45.94 1.75 3.89
C VAL A 209 44.85 2.79 4.00
N ARG A 210 43.76 2.58 3.25
CA ARG A 210 42.54 3.36 3.37
C ARG A 210 41.36 2.40 3.25
N LYS A 211 40.48 2.42 4.25
CA LYS A 211 39.34 1.51 4.34
C LYS A 211 38.45 1.60 3.10
N GLY A 212 38.37 0.50 2.33
CA GLY A 212 37.58 0.42 1.09
C GLY A 212 38.21 1.04 -0.15
N TYR A 213 39.52 1.32 -0.13
CA TYR A 213 40.23 1.89 -1.26
C TYR A 213 41.58 1.18 -1.45
N LYS A 214 41.99 1.07 -2.72
CA LYS A 214 43.30 0.56 -3.14
C LYS A 214 44.19 1.72 -3.53
N LEU A 215 45.42 1.75 -3.00
CA LEU A 215 46.45 2.70 -3.44
C LEU A 215 46.88 2.29 -4.85
N GLN A 216 46.75 3.19 -5.81
CA GLN A 216 47.21 2.93 -7.18
C GLN A 216 48.59 3.49 -7.41
N TYR A 217 48.76 4.77 -7.10
CA TYR A 217 50.01 5.49 -7.32
C TYR A 217 50.07 6.74 -6.44
N TRP A 218 51.18 7.47 -6.56
CA TRP A 218 51.42 8.72 -5.87
C TRP A 218 51.41 9.87 -6.86
N MET A 219 50.78 10.99 -6.49
CA MET A 219 50.72 12.19 -7.30
C MET A 219 51.69 13.24 -6.76
N ASP A 220 52.36 13.94 -7.65
CA ASP A 220 53.10 15.14 -7.27
C ASP A 220 52.17 16.36 -7.05
N GLU A 221 52.77 17.52 -6.78
CA GLU A 221 52.05 18.76 -6.49
C GLU A 221 51.25 19.30 -7.70
N THR A 222 51.57 18.84 -8.91
CA THR A 222 50.81 19.18 -10.13
C THR A 222 49.61 18.25 -10.36
N GLY A 223 49.53 17.15 -9.59
CA GLY A 223 48.52 16.11 -9.74
C GLY A 223 48.90 15.00 -10.73
N ALA A 224 50.12 15.04 -11.29
CA ALA A 224 50.64 14.00 -12.18
C ALA A 224 51.17 12.81 -11.38
N GLU A 225 51.10 11.61 -11.95
CA GLU A 225 51.68 10.41 -11.34
C GLU A 225 53.21 10.54 -11.20
N TYR A 226 53.72 10.34 -10.00
CA TYR A 226 55.15 10.37 -9.71
C TYR A 226 55.77 8.99 -9.95
N LYS A 227 56.60 8.89 -10.98
CA LYS A 227 57.29 7.65 -11.39
C LYS A 227 58.61 7.49 -10.62
N PHE A 228 58.57 6.81 -9.48
CA PHE A 228 59.73 6.63 -8.58
C PHE A 228 60.99 6.04 -9.24
N ALA A 229 60.84 5.26 -10.32
CA ALA A 229 61.96 4.65 -11.02
C ALA A 229 62.61 5.56 -12.10
N GLU A 230 61.98 6.70 -12.41
CA GLU A 230 62.34 7.53 -13.57
C GLU A 230 62.64 8.98 -13.18
N ARG A 231 62.15 9.44 -12.02
CA ARG A 231 62.24 10.84 -11.61
C ARG A 231 63.09 11.02 -10.35
N PRO A 232 64.29 11.61 -10.45
CA PRO A 232 65.10 11.95 -9.29
C PRO A 232 64.49 13.10 -8.47
N VAL A 233 64.90 13.21 -7.21
CA VAL A 233 64.49 14.26 -6.29
C VAL A 233 65.38 15.49 -6.49
N GLU A 234 64.85 16.55 -7.10
CA GLU A 234 65.58 17.81 -7.38
C GLU A 234 65.18 18.95 -6.43
N GLY A 235 64.31 18.67 -5.45
CA GLY A 235 63.81 19.65 -4.49
C GLY A 235 62.86 19.03 -3.46
N ASN A 236 62.45 19.79 -2.45
CA ASN A 236 61.41 19.36 -1.51
C ASN A 236 60.11 19.06 -2.27
N LEU A 237 59.46 17.94 -1.95
CA LEU A 237 58.25 17.52 -2.66
C LEU A 237 57.23 16.89 -1.73
N THR A 238 55.95 17.14 -2.02
CA THR A 238 54.82 16.46 -1.37
C THR A 238 54.17 15.49 -2.35
N LEU A 239 54.21 14.20 -2.05
CA LEU A 239 53.53 13.15 -2.80
C LEU A 239 52.21 12.78 -2.15
N LYS A 240 51.11 12.91 -2.88
CA LYS A 240 49.75 12.58 -2.41
C LYS A 240 49.30 11.22 -2.92
N ALA A 241 48.84 10.37 -2.02
CA ALA A 241 48.28 9.07 -2.40
C ALA A 241 47.03 9.24 -3.30
N TYR A 242 47.01 8.52 -4.42
CA TYR A 242 45.83 8.37 -5.27
C TYR A 242 45.12 7.03 -4.97
N TRP A 243 43.86 7.15 -4.57
CA TRP A 243 43.04 6.04 -4.09
C TRP A 243 41.95 5.69 -5.10
N GLU A 244 41.91 4.44 -5.52
CA GLU A 244 40.79 3.88 -6.29
C GLU A 244 39.84 3.14 -5.33
N PRO A 245 38.51 3.42 -5.33
CA PRO A 245 37.57 2.66 -4.54
C PRO A 245 37.58 1.19 -4.94
N ILE A 246 37.56 0.28 -3.96
CA ILE A 246 37.45 -1.14 -4.26
C ILE A 246 36.11 -1.47 -4.90
N SER A 247 36.00 -2.64 -5.50
CA SER A 247 34.74 -3.14 -6.02
C SER A 247 34.45 -4.56 -5.54
N TYR A 248 33.17 -4.90 -5.37
CA TYR A 248 32.76 -6.25 -5.01
C TYR A 248 31.53 -6.66 -5.82
N THR A 249 31.32 -7.96 -5.95
CA THR A 249 30.24 -8.54 -6.76
C THR A 249 29.11 -9.04 -5.87
N ILE A 250 27.87 -8.70 -6.23
CA ILE A 250 26.68 -9.36 -5.69
C ILE A 250 26.22 -10.40 -6.70
N GLN A 251 26.25 -11.66 -6.29
CA GLN A 251 25.71 -12.78 -7.03
C GLN A 251 24.36 -13.20 -6.44
N PHE A 252 23.42 -13.63 -7.29
CA PHE A 252 22.08 -14.01 -6.85
C PHE A 252 21.87 -15.51 -6.95
N ASP A 253 21.40 -16.11 -5.85
CA ASP A 253 20.98 -17.51 -5.76
C ASP A 253 19.45 -17.60 -5.67
N ALA A 254 18.86 -18.54 -6.41
CA ALA A 254 17.41 -18.67 -6.54
C ALA A 254 16.71 -19.18 -5.27
N GLY A 255 17.41 -19.65 -4.22
CA GLY A 255 16.80 -20.11 -2.98
C GLY A 255 15.80 -21.27 -3.18
N GLY A 256 16.13 -22.17 -4.12
CA GLY A 256 15.25 -23.26 -4.57
C GLY A 256 14.09 -22.82 -5.48
N GLY A 257 14.14 -21.61 -6.03
CA GLY A 257 13.38 -21.19 -7.21
C GLY A 257 14.07 -21.57 -8.53
N THR A 258 13.58 -21.04 -9.64
CA THR A 258 14.09 -21.21 -11.00
C THR A 258 14.24 -19.86 -11.70
N GLY A 259 15.12 -19.76 -12.69
CA GLY A 259 15.43 -18.52 -13.40
C GLY A 259 16.91 -18.17 -13.28
N THR A 260 17.30 -17.02 -13.82
CA THR A 260 18.69 -16.54 -13.80
C THR A 260 18.69 -15.03 -13.59
N MET A 261 19.67 -14.54 -12.84
CA MET A 261 19.93 -13.12 -12.69
C MET A 261 21.41 -12.85 -12.95
N VAL A 262 21.69 -11.70 -13.57
CA VAL A 262 23.05 -11.26 -13.84
C VAL A 262 23.65 -10.70 -12.54
N PRO A 263 24.86 -11.15 -12.12
CA PRO A 263 25.57 -10.54 -11.01
C PRO A 263 25.81 -9.05 -11.24
N ILE A 264 25.83 -8.27 -10.17
CA ILE A 264 26.09 -6.83 -10.25
C ILE A 264 27.39 -6.48 -9.53
N THR A 265 28.16 -5.56 -10.10
CA THR A 265 29.32 -4.95 -9.42
C THR A 265 28.87 -3.72 -8.63
N VAL A 266 29.34 -3.64 -7.39
CA VAL A 266 29.18 -2.50 -6.49
C VAL A 266 30.55 -1.86 -6.29
N VAL A 267 30.63 -0.55 -6.50
CA VAL A 267 31.83 0.25 -6.23
C VAL A 267 31.70 0.84 -4.83
N TYR A 268 32.76 0.76 -4.04
CA TYR A 268 32.78 1.22 -2.66
C TYR A 268 32.42 2.72 -2.57
N ASP A 269 31.61 3.09 -1.57
CA ASP A 269 31.03 4.43 -1.33
C ASP A 269 30.12 4.98 -2.46
N GLN A 270 29.71 4.14 -3.41
CA GLN A 270 28.72 4.50 -4.43
C GLN A 270 27.38 3.77 -4.20
N PRO A 271 26.26 4.50 -4.06
CA PRO A 271 24.95 3.88 -3.95
C PRO A 271 24.65 2.95 -5.12
N LYS A 272 24.10 1.77 -4.83
CA LYS A 272 23.70 0.80 -5.87
C LYS A 272 22.32 0.26 -5.60
N LYS A 273 21.45 0.33 -6.60
CA LYS A 273 20.13 -0.32 -6.55
C LYS A 273 20.24 -1.78 -6.95
N LEU A 274 19.62 -2.68 -6.17
CA LEU A 274 19.45 -4.08 -6.58
C LEU A 274 18.53 -4.16 -7.82
N PRO A 275 18.78 -5.09 -8.76
CA PRO A 275 17.85 -5.37 -9.85
C PRO A 275 16.55 -5.99 -9.32
N GLU A 276 15.48 -5.86 -10.10
CA GLU A 276 14.22 -6.59 -9.88
C GLU A 276 14.48 -8.10 -9.90
N ASN A 277 13.85 -8.83 -8.98
CA ASN A 277 14.00 -10.29 -8.91
C ASN A 277 13.57 -10.97 -10.21
N GLY A 278 14.51 -11.65 -10.86
CA GLY A 278 14.30 -12.47 -12.06
C GLY A 278 14.00 -13.95 -11.78
N PHE A 279 13.91 -14.36 -10.50
CA PHE A 279 13.58 -15.74 -10.16
C PHE A 279 12.08 -15.96 -9.96
N GLU A 280 11.64 -17.18 -10.19
CA GLU A 280 10.28 -17.63 -9.91
C GLU A 280 10.32 -18.90 -9.05
N LYS A 281 9.35 -19.06 -8.17
CA LYS A 281 9.15 -20.31 -7.43
C LYS A 281 7.68 -20.66 -7.38
N ARG A 282 7.27 -21.64 -8.19
CA ARG A 282 5.85 -22.00 -8.34
C ARG A 282 5.18 -22.21 -6.98
N GLY A 283 4.13 -21.43 -6.72
CA GLY A 283 3.33 -21.52 -5.51
C GLY A 283 3.93 -20.82 -4.28
N TYR A 284 5.00 -20.05 -4.45
CA TYR A 284 5.62 -19.22 -3.43
C TYR A 284 5.72 -17.77 -3.91
N ALA A 285 5.64 -16.82 -2.97
CA ALA A 285 5.88 -15.41 -3.21
C ALA A 285 7.32 -15.06 -2.84
N PHE A 286 8.00 -14.29 -3.69
CA PHE A 286 9.29 -13.70 -3.36
C PHE A 286 9.10 -12.63 -2.28
N THR A 287 9.93 -12.67 -1.23
CA THR A 287 9.83 -11.74 -0.09
C THR A 287 11.10 -10.89 0.11
N GLY A 288 12.11 -11.06 -0.74
CA GLY A 288 13.38 -10.36 -0.64
C GLY A 288 14.58 -11.31 -0.63
N TRP A 289 15.73 -10.75 -0.31
CA TRP A 289 17.04 -11.39 -0.34
C TRP A 289 17.61 -11.60 1.05
N THR A 290 18.44 -12.62 1.21
CA THR A 290 19.29 -12.81 2.39
C THR A 290 20.74 -13.03 2.01
N VAL A 291 21.66 -12.50 2.81
CA VAL A 291 23.11 -12.69 2.65
C VAL A 291 23.74 -12.82 4.04
N THR A 292 24.82 -13.56 4.15
CA THR A 292 25.61 -13.64 5.39
C THR A 292 26.94 -12.94 5.16
N ILE A 293 27.23 -11.92 5.97
CA ILE A 293 28.45 -11.12 5.90
C ILE A 293 29.12 -11.22 7.27
N ALA A 294 30.39 -11.64 7.30
CA ALA A 294 31.13 -11.83 8.55
C ALA A 294 30.36 -12.65 9.63
N GLY A 295 29.62 -13.68 9.21
CA GLY A 295 28.80 -14.53 10.10
C GLY A 295 27.46 -13.93 10.55
N VAL A 296 27.11 -12.71 10.12
CA VAL A 296 25.85 -12.04 10.43
C VAL A 296 24.90 -12.12 9.23
N LYS A 297 23.64 -12.49 9.46
CA LYS A 297 22.61 -12.58 8.42
C LYS A 297 21.93 -11.22 8.21
N HIS A 298 21.95 -10.73 6.98
CA HIS A 298 21.26 -9.52 6.53
C HIS A 298 20.09 -9.87 5.61
N THR A 299 19.08 -9.00 5.57
CA THR A 299 17.89 -9.14 4.72
C THR A 299 17.65 -7.87 3.92
N PHE A 300 17.33 -8.01 2.63
CA PHE A 300 17.04 -6.90 1.74
C PHE A 300 15.70 -7.13 1.05
N GLN A 301 14.97 -6.06 0.74
CA GLN A 301 13.77 -6.15 -0.09
C GLN A 301 14.15 -6.22 -1.57
N ASP A 302 13.19 -6.55 -2.42
CA ASP A 302 13.41 -6.43 -3.86
C ASP A 302 13.76 -4.99 -4.24
N GLU A 303 14.63 -4.83 -5.23
CA GLU A 303 15.05 -3.51 -5.73
C GLU A 303 15.59 -2.54 -4.67
N ALA A 304 16.06 -3.04 -3.52
CA ALA A 304 16.55 -2.21 -2.43
C ALA A 304 17.75 -1.35 -2.87
N GLU A 305 17.81 -0.12 -2.37
CA GLU A 305 18.95 0.78 -2.55
C GLU A 305 20.00 0.53 -1.46
N LEU A 306 21.19 0.14 -1.88
CA LEU A 306 22.34 -0.07 -1.00
C LEU A 306 23.04 1.27 -0.81
N ASN A 307 22.75 1.91 0.32
CA ASN A 307 23.34 3.20 0.73
C ASN A 307 24.57 3.04 1.66
N SER A 308 25.03 1.80 1.85
CA SER A 308 26.17 1.47 2.72
C SER A 308 26.92 0.28 2.14
N ASN A 309 28.25 0.27 2.30
CA ASN A 309 29.10 -0.82 1.83
C ASN A 309 28.84 -2.11 2.62
N LEU A 310 28.90 -3.23 1.91
CA LEU A 310 28.65 -4.56 2.49
C LEU A 310 29.94 -5.30 2.84
N THR A 311 31.07 -4.90 2.25
CA THR A 311 32.38 -5.47 2.53
C THR A 311 33.50 -4.44 2.26
N GLU A 312 34.66 -4.71 2.84
CA GLU A 312 35.91 -3.95 2.69
C GLU A 312 36.97 -4.75 1.90
N THR A 313 36.62 -5.93 1.39
CA THR A 313 37.52 -6.80 0.63
C THR A 313 37.31 -6.61 -0.87
N ASP A 314 38.37 -6.19 -1.56
CA ASP A 314 38.36 -5.98 -3.02
C ASP A 314 38.14 -7.30 -3.77
N GLY A 315 37.26 -7.28 -4.76
CA GLY A 315 36.87 -8.43 -5.57
C GLY A 315 36.00 -9.47 -4.85
N GLU A 316 35.57 -9.26 -3.60
CA GLU A 316 34.76 -10.25 -2.89
C GLU A 316 33.41 -10.49 -3.60
N THR A 317 32.91 -11.72 -3.56
CA THR A 317 31.58 -12.08 -4.08
C THR A 317 30.62 -12.41 -2.94
N LEU A 318 29.58 -11.59 -2.79
CA LEU A 318 28.51 -11.80 -1.81
C LEU A 318 27.31 -12.49 -2.49
N THR A 319 26.89 -13.64 -1.95
CA THR A 319 25.76 -14.40 -2.50
C THR A 319 24.44 -14.03 -1.80
N PHE A 320 23.56 -13.36 -2.54
CA PHE A 320 22.21 -13.02 -2.13
C PHE A 320 21.27 -14.17 -2.48
N THR A 321 20.77 -14.88 -1.47
CA THR A 321 19.82 -15.98 -1.62
C THR A 321 18.38 -15.47 -1.55
N ALA A 322 17.58 -15.77 -2.57
CA ALA A 322 16.16 -15.43 -2.62
C ALA A 322 15.36 -16.09 -1.47
N VAL A 323 14.51 -15.30 -0.83
CA VAL A 323 13.62 -15.74 0.25
C VAL A 323 12.20 -15.85 -0.28
N TRP A 324 11.56 -16.96 0.08
CA TRP A 324 10.26 -17.36 -0.45
C TRP A 324 9.27 -17.65 0.66
N GLU A 325 8.10 -17.02 0.60
CA GLU A 325 6.96 -17.33 1.47
C GLU A 325 5.93 -18.20 0.73
N VAL A 326 5.28 -19.12 1.45
CA VAL A 326 4.29 -20.01 0.83
C VAL A 326 3.09 -19.22 0.32
N GLY A 327 2.80 -19.38 -0.97
CA GLY A 327 1.72 -18.70 -1.66
C GLY A 327 0.34 -19.30 -1.40
N LEU A 328 -0.68 -18.50 -1.67
CA LEU A 328 -2.08 -18.92 -1.66
C LEU A 328 -2.61 -19.06 -3.10
N TYR A 329 -3.45 -20.07 -3.33
CA TYR A 329 -4.24 -20.24 -4.55
C TYR A 329 -5.71 -20.41 -4.17
N THR A 330 -6.63 -20.23 -5.11
CA THR A 330 -8.07 -20.34 -4.85
C THR A 330 -8.69 -21.47 -5.64
N VAL A 331 -9.41 -22.36 -4.96
CA VAL A 331 -10.32 -23.31 -5.64
C VAL A 331 -11.68 -22.67 -5.76
N ARG A 332 -12.14 -22.48 -7.00
CA ARG A 332 -13.48 -22.04 -7.33
C ARG A 332 -14.29 -23.21 -7.83
N TYR A 333 -15.54 -23.31 -7.40
CA TYR A 333 -16.42 -24.39 -7.81
C TYR A 333 -17.36 -23.88 -8.91
N ASN A 334 -17.50 -24.66 -9.97
CA ASN A 334 -18.43 -24.41 -11.07
C ASN A 334 -19.50 -25.49 -11.07
N ALA A 335 -20.77 -25.08 -11.11
CA ALA A 335 -21.91 -25.98 -11.07
C ALA A 335 -22.04 -26.87 -12.32
N ASN A 336 -21.35 -26.52 -13.43
CA ASN A 336 -21.25 -27.29 -14.67
C ASN A 336 -22.61 -27.81 -15.17
N GLY A 337 -23.50 -26.87 -15.51
CA GLY A 337 -24.89 -27.14 -15.88
C GLY A 337 -25.86 -27.32 -14.70
N GLY A 338 -25.37 -27.30 -13.45
CA GLY A 338 -26.18 -27.17 -12.23
C GLY A 338 -26.47 -25.71 -11.83
N THR A 339 -27.13 -25.54 -10.70
CA THR A 339 -27.50 -24.26 -10.08
C THR A 339 -27.03 -24.19 -8.62
N GLY A 340 -27.03 -22.98 -8.05
CA GLY A 340 -26.53 -22.70 -6.70
C GLY A 340 -25.22 -21.90 -6.73
N THR A 341 -24.70 -21.59 -5.55
CA THR A 341 -23.42 -20.89 -5.39
C THR A 341 -22.60 -21.57 -4.30
N MET A 342 -21.29 -21.62 -4.49
CA MET A 342 -20.35 -22.05 -3.45
C MET A 342 -19.29 -20.97 -3.30
N ASP A 343 -18.96 -20.63 -2.07
CA ASP A 343 -17.87 -19.69 -1.80
C ASP A 343 -16.55 -20.28 -2.32
N ASP A 344 -15.73 -19.41 -2.88
CA ASP A 344 -14.33 -19.71 -3.18
C ASP A 344 -13.63 -20.29 -1.95
N MET A 345 -12.72 -21.24 -2.20
CA MET A 345 -11.92 -21.89 -1.17
C MET A 345 -10.46 -21.48 -1.32
N PRO A 346 -9.96 -20.52 -0.51
CA PRO A 346 -8.54 -20.22 -0.50
C PRO A 346 -7.78 -21.44 0.01
N CYS A 347 -6.65 -21.76 -0.59
CA CYS A 347 -5.80 -22.90 -0.32
C CYS A 347 -4.36 -22.44 -0.17
N THR A 348 -3.57 -23.14 0.64
CA THR A 348 -2.14 -22.85 0.81
C THR A 348 -1.36 -23.87 -0.01
N TYR A 349 -0.40 -23.41 -0.80
CA TYR A 349 0.45 -24.28 -1.60
C TYR A 349 1.19 -25.29 -0.71
N ASN A 350 1.38 -26.52 -1.21
CA ASN A 350 1.99 -27.65 -0.49
C ASN A 350 1.31 -28.11 0.82
N LYS A 351 0.12 -27.62 1.14
CA LYS A 351 -0.69 -28.11 2.28
C LYS A 351 -1.89 -28.92 1.81
N ASN A 352 -2.14 -30.04 2.49
CA ASN A 352 -3.33 -30.85 2.24
C ASN A 352 -4.58 -30.07 2.64
N ARG A 353 -5.62 -30.13 1.81
CA ARG A 353 -6.92 -29.53 2.11
C ARG A 353 -8.06 -30.44 1.65
N THR A 354 -9.15 -30.45 2.40
CA THR A 354 -10.37 -31.18 2.05
C THR A 354 -11.29 -30.27 1.26
N LEU A 355 -11.78 -30.72 0.10
CA LEU A 355 -12.76 -29.99 -0.69
C LEU A 355 -14.04 -29.73 0.13
N LYS A 356 -14.72 -28.63 -0.18
CA LYS A 356 -16.01 -28.34 0.45
C LYS A 356 -17.04 -29.37 -0.04
N LYS A 357 -17.98 -29.72 0.85
CA LYS A 357 -19.16 -30.50 0.46
C LYS A 357 -19.88 -29.77 -0.66
N ASN A 358 -20.25 -30.46 -1.73
CA ASN A 358 -21.05 -29.89 -2.80
C ASN A 358 -22.35 -29.24 -2.25
N GLN A 359 -22.65 -28.03 -2.72
CA GLN A 359 -23.89 -27.30 -2.46
C GLN A 359 -24.64 -26.96 -3.74
N PHE A 360 -24.08 -27.30 -4.91
CA PHE A 360 -24.80 -27.18 -6.16
C PHE A 360 -25.83 -28.29 -6.30
N GLU A 361 -26.89 -27.97 -7.03
CA GLU A 361 -27.96 -28.88 -7.36
C GLU A 361 -28.12 -28.88 -8.87
N ARG A 362 -28.34 -30.05 -9.47
CA ARG A 362 -28.74 -30.14 -10.88
C ARG A 362 -30.00 -30.97 -10.96
N THR A 363 -31.11 -30.31 -11.25
CA THR A 363 -32.43 -30.93 -11.30
C THR A 363 -32.42 -32.15 -12.22
N GLY A 364 -32.71 -33.31 -11.64
CA GLY A 364 -32.80 -34.58 -12.36
C GLY A 364 -31.50 -35.36 -12.47
N TYR A 365 -30.43 -34.87 -11.83
CA TYR A 365 -29.15 -35.53 -11.83
C TYR A 365 -28.64 -35.76 -10.40
N THR A 366 -27.85 -36.82 -10.22
CA THR A 366 -27.07 -37.08 -9.01
C THR A 366 -25.66 -36.53 -9.20
N PHE A 367 -25.14 -35.80 -8.22
CA PHE A 367 -23.74 -35.35 -8.20
C PHE A 367 -22.81 -36.57 -7.99
N THR A 368 -21.82 -36.74 -8.87
CA THR A 368 -20.89 -37.88 -8.82
C THR A 368 -19.48 -37.48 -8.37
N GLY A 369 -19.12 -36.20 -8.45
CA GLY A 369 -17.81 -35.70 -8.05
C GLY A 369 -17.43 -34.39 -8.74
N TRP A 370 -16.19 -33.96 -8.55
CA TRP A 370 -15.59 -32.79 -9.18
C TRP A 370 -14.60 -33.22 -10.26
N ASN A 371 -14.39 -32.38 -11.27
CA ASN A 371 -13.35 -32.59 -12.28
C ASN A 371 -12.65 -31.27 -12.62
N THR A 372 -11.40 -31.33 -13.06
CA THR A 372 -10.65 -30.13 -13.50
C THR A 372 -11.07 -29.63 -14.87
N LYS A 373 -11.86 -30.39 -15.64
CA LYS A 373 -12.43 -29.98 -16.94
C LYS A 373 -13.95 -30.16 -16.97
N PRO A 374 -14.70 -29.29 -17.69
CA PRO A 374 -16.16 -29.35 -17.74
C PRO A 374 -16.73 -30.59 -18.45
N ASP A 375 -15.96 -31.21 -19.34
CA ASP A 375 -16.35 -32.40 -20.12
C ASP A 375 -16.05 -33.74 -19.42
N GLY A 376 -15.43 -33.70 -18.24
CA GLY A 376 -15.05 -34.91 -17.49
C GLY A 376 -13.69 -35.51 -17.85
N THR A 377 -12.98 -34.97 -18.86
CA THR A 377 -11.69 -35.52 -19.32
C THR A 377 -10.48 -35.12 -18.46
N GLY A 378 -10.70 -34.30 -17.43
CA GLY A 378 -9.68 -33.88 -16.47
C GLY A 378 -9.54 -34.84 -15.29
N THR A 379 -8.86 -34.39 -14.24
CA THR A 379 -8.65 -35.17 -13.02
C THR A 379 -9.91 -35.14 -12.16
N ALA A 380 -10.42 -36.32 -11.78
CA ALA A 380 -11.60 -36.47 -10.93
C ALA A 380 -11.26 -36.41 -9.44
N TYR A 381 -12.13 -35.76 -8.67
CA TYR A 381 -12.07 -35.71 -7.20
C TYR A 381 -13.43 -36.04 -6.61
N ALA A 382 -13.45 -36.91 -5.60
CA ALA A 382 -14.69 -37.21 -4.86
C ALA A 382 -15.19 -35.98 -4.08
N ASP A 383 -16.48 -35.98 -3.71
CA ASP A 383 -16.99 -34.98 -2.76
C ASP A 383 -16.19 -35.03 -1.46
N LYS A 384 -15.80 -33.87 -0.94
CA LYS A 384 -14.88 -33.77 0.22
C LYS A 384 -13.55 -34.52 0.05
N GLY A 385 -13.09 -34.77 -1.19
CA GLY A 385 -11.78 -35.35 -1.46
C GLY A 385 -10.63 -34.48 -0.91
N LYS A 386 -9.50 -35.10 -0.59
CA LYS A 386 -8.26 -34.38 -0.24
C LYS A 386 -7.56 -33.92 -1.51
N ILE A 387 -7.07 -32.68 -1.49
CA ILE A 387 -6.30 -32.05 -2.57
C ILE A 387 -5.02 -31.44 -2.01
N LYS A 388 -4.00 -31.28 -2.86
CA LYS A 388 -2.73 -30.62 -2.54
C LYS A 388 -2.22 -29.91 -3.79
N SER A 389 -1.86 -28.63 -3.67
CA SER A 389 -1.16 -27.86 -4.71
C SER A 389 -1.84 -27.87 -6.10
N LEU A 390 -3.15 -27.66 -6.18
CA LEU A 390 -3.85 -27.65 -7.48
C LEU A 390 -3.51 -26.44 -8.36
N GLY A 391 -3.05 -25.33 -7.77
CA GLY A 391 -2.71 -24.09 -8.47
C GLY A 391 -1.47 -23.42 -7.88
N GLY A 392 -0.87 -22.52 -8.65
CA GLY A 392 0.24 -21.64 -8.28
C GLY A 392 -0.19 -20.39 -7.51
N LEU A 393 0.78 -19.52 -7.19
CA LEU A 393 0.55 -18.29 -6.44
C LEU A 393 -0.52 -17.42 -7.13
N GLY A 394 -1.58 -17.08 -6.41
CA GLY A 394 -2.68 -16.23 -6.91
C GLY A 394 -3.63 -16.92 -7.90
N GLU A 395 -3.32 -18.12 -8.37
CA GLU A 395 -4.14 -18.80 -9.38
C GLU A 395 -5.53 -19.20 -8.86
N ILE A 396 -6.51 -19.20 -9.78
CA ILE A 396 -7.86 -19.70 -9.54
C ILE A 396 -8.04 -21.01 -10.30
N VAL A 397 -8.11 -22.11 -9.56
CA VAL A 397 -8.40 -23.44 -10.12
C VAL A 397 -9.91 -23.67 -10.08
N ILE A 398 -10.51 -23.93 -11.24
CA ILE A 398 -11.94 -24.20 -11.35
C ILE A 398 -12.17 -25.71 -11.29
N LEU A 399 -13.00 -26.16 -10.36
CA LEU A 399 -13.51 -27.53 -10.30
C LEU A 399 -14.97 -27.57 -10.76
N TYR A 400 -15.24 -28.39 -11.77
CA TYR A 400 -16.54 -28.55 -12.41
C TYR A 400 -17.28 -29.73 -11.80
N ALA A 401 -18.54 -29.54 -11.41
CA ALA A 401 -19.39 -30.61 -10.90
C ALA A 401 -19.71 -31.64 -11.99
N MET A 402 -19.72 -32.92 -11.63
CA MET A 402 -20.08 -34.04 -12.50
C MET A 402 -21.41 -34.64 -12.08
N TRP A 403 -22.20 -35.07 -13.06
CA TRP A 403 -23.63 -35.31 -12.92
C TRP A 403 -24.08 -36.54 -13.72
N GLU A 404 -24.91 -37.39 -13.10
CA GLU A 404 -25.51 -38.58 -13.74
C GLU A 404 -27.04 -38.51 -13.67
N GLY A 405 -27.74 -38.88 -14.76
CA GLY A 405 -29.21 -38.79 -14.85
C GLY A 405 -29.94 -39.74 -13.89
N ASN A 406 -30.92 -39.21 -13.15
CA ASN A 406 -31.66 -39.98 -12.17
C ASN A 406 -32.64 -40.99 -12.83
N PRO A 407 -32.68 -42.27 -12.41
CA PRO A 407 -33.73 -43.20 -12.82
C PRO A 407 -35.08 -42.87 -12.17
N TYR A 408 -36.19 -43.18 -12.83
CA TYR A 408 -37.56 -42.99 -12.32
C TYR A 408 -38.58 -43.93 -12.98
N THR A 409 -39.81 -43.99 -12.44
CA THR A 409 -40.93 -44.80 -12.93
C THR A 409 -42.12 -43.91 -13.30
N VAL A 410 -42.93 -44.32 -14.27
CA VAL A 410 -44.18 -43.66 -14.68
C VAL A 410 -45.37 -44.59 -14.41
N LYS A 411 -46.40 -44.09 -13.74
CA LYS A 411 -47.69 -44.75 -13.47
C LYS A 411 -48.83 -43.93 -14.07
N TYR A 412 -50.00 -44.54 -14.22
CA TYR A 412 -51.19 -43.89 -14.75
C TYR A 412 -52.36 -44.03 -13.78
N ASP A 413 -53.08 -42.93 -13.54
CA ASP A 413 -54.17 -42.83 -12.57
C ASP A 413 -55.38 -42.16 -13.22
N GLY A 414 -56.57 -42.71 -12.98
CA GLY A 414 -57.82 -42.24 -13.57
C GLY A 414 -58.30 -40.91 -13.05
N ASN A 415 -57.74 -40.44 -11.95
CA ASN A 415 -57.88 -39.10 -11.44
C ASN A 415 -59.31 -38.64 -11.19
N LYS A 416 -59.86 -39.15 -10.09
CA LYS A 416 -61.28 -39.03 -9.72
C LYS A 416 -62.19 -39.62 -10.81
N ALA A 417 -61.63 -40.48 -11.67
CA ALA A 417 -62.42 -41.33 -12.51
C ALA A 417 -63.26 -42.24 -11.65
N ASP A 418 -64.49 -42.44 -12.10
CA ASP A 418 -65.47 -43.31 -11.50
C ASP A 418 -65.18 -44.79 -11.89
N SER A 419 -64.30 -45.06 -12.88
CA SER A 419 -63.85 -46.43 -13.32
C SER A 419 -62.64 -46.43 -14.29
N GLY A 420 -61.92 -47.58 -14.45
CA GLY A 420 -60.81 -47.84 -15.43
C GLY A 420 -59.43 -48.23 -14.83
N SER A 421 -58.41 -48.62 -15.64
CA SER A 421 -56.99 -48.82 -15.19
C SER A 421 -55.93 -48.85 -16.34
N VAL A 422 -54.66 -48.46 -16.08
CA VAL A 422 -53.51 -48.49 -17.05
C VAL A 422 -52.16 -48.80 -16.35
N ALA A 423 -51.28 -49.65 -16.95
CA ALA A 423 -50.00 -50.11 -16.35
C ALA A 423 -48.79 -49.14 -16.55
N GLY A 424 -47.78 -49.21 -15.67
CA GLY A 424 -46.60 -48.31 -15.61
C GLY A 424 -45.32 -48.74 -16.37
N SER A 425 -44.22 -47.96 -16.28
CA SER A 425 -42.91 -48.20 -16.93
C SER A 425 -41.71 -47.50 -16.24
N SER A 426 -40.44 -47.92 -16.48
CA SER A 426 -39.21 -47.31 -15.90
C SER A 426 -38.38 -46.54 -16.93
N GLN A 427 -37.77 -45.41 -16.52
CA GLN A 427 -37.16 -44.38 -17.37
C GLN A 427 -35.91 -43.75 -16.73
N ILE A 428 -35.07 -43.09 -17.54
CA ILE A 428 -33.87 -42.35 -17.08
C ILE A 428 -33.99 -40.87 -17.46
N TYR A 429 -33.70 -39.98 -16.51
CA TYR A 429 -33.68 -38.54 -16.75
C TYR A 429 -32.61 -38.16 -17.79
N GLY A 430 -33.02 -37.48 -18.84
CA GLY A 430 -32.24 -37.13 -20.02
C GLY A 430 -32.62 -37.93 -21.28
N VAL A 431 -33.35 -39.05 -21.13
CA VAL A 431 -33.64 -40.00 -22.22
C VAL A 431 -35.14 -39.98 -22.61
N PRO A 432 -35.51 -39.83 -23.90
CA PRO A 432 -36.91 -39.86 -24.37
C PRO A 432 -37.56 -41.26 -24.45
N PHE A 433 -38.89 -41.35 -24.27
CA PHE A 433 -39.75 -42.55 -24.34
C PHE A 433 -41.23 -42.22 -24.67
N THR A 434 -42.12 -43.20 -24.91
CA THR A 434 -43.52 -43.01 -25.36
C THR A 434 -44.59 -43.35 -24.31
N LEU A 435 -45.68 -42.55 -24.22
CA LEU A 435 -46.78 -42.70 -23.24
C LEU A 435 -47.91 -43.66 -23.67
N LYS A 436 -48.62 -44.26 -22.69
CA LYS A 436 -49.75 -45.21 -22.88
C LYS A 436 -51.11 -44.52 -23.15
N LYS A 437 -52.12 -45.28 -23.60
CA LYS A 437 -53.50 -44.84 -23.94
C LYS A 437 -54.48 -44.85 -22.76
N ASN A 438 -55.54 -44.02 -22.78
CA ASN A 438 -56.52 -43.87 -21.68
C ASN A 438 -57.61 -44.95 -21.64
N ALA A 439 -57.94 -45.40 -20.43
CA ALA A 439 -59.02 -46.37 -20.17
C ALA A 439 -59.98 -45.93 -19.02
N PHE A 440 -59.90 -44.69 -18.53
CA PHE A 440 -60.68 -44.18 -17.39
C PHE A 440 -61.91 -43.30 -17.78
N LYS A 441 -62.89 -43.07 -16.87
CA LYS A 441 -64.16 -42.28 -17.06
C LYS A 441 -64.53 -41.38 -15.84
N ARG A 442 -65.05 -40.12 -15.95
CA ARG A 442 -65.42 -39.21 -14.80
C ARG A 442 -66.67 -38.31 -14.99
N LYS A 443 -67.59 -38.24 -14.01
CA LYS A 443 -68.86 -37.45 -14.02
C LYS A 443 -68.67 -35.94 -13.90
N GLY A 444 -69.36 -35.17 -14.76
CA GLY A 444 -69.33 -33.69 -14.79
C GLY A 444 -68.16 -33.10 -15.60
N PHE A 445 -67.39 -33.96 -16.28
CA PHE A 445 -66.20 -33.59 -17.04
C PHE A 445 -65.98 -34.52 -18.27
N THR A 446 -65.15 -34.14 -19.23
CA THR A 446 -64.75 -34.96 -20.41
C THR A 446 -63.24 -35.21 -20.47
N PHE A 447 -62.78 -36.41 -20.86
CA PHE A 447 -61.33 -36.72 -20.91
C PHE A 447 -60.62 -35.86 -21.96
N ALA A 448 -59.48 -35.29 -21.58
CA ALA A 448 -58.78 -34.29 -22.38
C ALA A 448 -57.26 -34.55 -22.50
N GLY A 449 -56.80 -35.77 -22.20
CA GLY A 449 -55.40 -36.19 -22.29
C GLY A 449 -54.79 -36.59 -20.94
N TRP A 450 -53.56 -37.13 -20.95
CA TRP A 450 -52.81 -37.39 -19.72
C TRP A 450 -52.19 -36.12 -19.21
N ASN A 451 -52.36 -35.89 -17.93
CA ASN A 451 -51.80 -34.75 -17.27
C ASN A 451 -50.78 -35.20 -16.24
N THR A 452 -49.66 -34.49 -16.14
CA THR A 452 -48.70 -34.74 -15.05
C THR A 452 -49.27 -34.44 -13.66
N LYS A 453 -50.50 -33.94 -13.56
CA LYS A 453 -51.20 -33.64 -12.30
C LYS A 453 -52.67 -34.03 -12.32
N ALA A 454 -53.15 -34.46 -11.16
CA ALA A 454 -54.54 -34.81 -10.87
C ALA A 454 -55.56 -33.64 -11.03
N ASP A 455 -55.11 -32.41 -11.18
CA ASP A 455 -55.99 -31.24 -11.38
C ASP A 455 -56.09 -30.84 -12.86
N GLY A 456 -55.38 -31.52 -13.77
CA GLY A 456 -55.40 -31.19 -15.19
C GLY A 456 -54.57 -29.96 -15.58
N THR A 457 -53.84 -29.36 -14.64
CA THR A 457 -53.06 -28.13 -14.88
C THR A 457 -51.61 -28.38 -15.27
N GLY A 458 -51.12 -29.60 -15.07
CA GLY A 458 -49.80 -30.02 -15.53
C GLY A 458 -49.72 -30.07 -17.06
N THR A 459 -48.56 -30.47 -17.56
CA THR A 459 -48.37 -30.70 -19.00
C THR A 459 -49.35 -31.75 -19.47
N THR A 460 -50.18 -31.36 -20.45
CA THR A 460 -51.13 -32.26 -21.07
C THR A 460 -50.45 -32.93 -22.24
N TYR A 461 -50.27 -34.23 -22.11
CA TYR A 461 -49.82 -35.08 -23.18
C TYR A 461 -51.03 -35.77 -23.77
N GLN A 462 -51.12 -35.75 -25.09
CA GLN A 462 -52.03 -36.65 -25.75
C GLN A 462 -51.57 -38.09 -25.48
N GLU A 463 -52.52 -39.01 -25.42
CA GLU A 463 -52.16 -40.42 -25.36
C GLU A 463 -51.25 -40.80 -26.53
N GLY A 464 -50.20 -41.59 -26.27
CA GLY A 464 -49.22 -41.97 -27.29
C GLY A 464 -48.07 -40.98 -27.55
N ALA A 465 -47.97 -39.85 -26.84
CA ALA A 465 -46.91 -38.87 -27.06
C ALA A 465 -45.51 -39.36 -26.64
N GLN A 466 -44.46 -38.95 -27.37
CA GLN A 466 -43.05 -39.12 -26.97
C GLN A 466 -42.64 -37.99 -26.00
N VAL A 467 -42.08 -38.35 -24.86
CA VAL A 467 -41.72 -37.43 -23.77
C VAL A 467 -40.41 -37.85 -23.10
N SER A 468 -39.79 -36.94 -22.36
CA SER A 468 -38.63 -37.21 -21.50
C SER A 468 -38.76 -36.42 -20.19
N ASN A 469 -37.90 -36.73 -19.20
CA ASN A 469 -37.69 -35.89 -18.01
C ASN A 469 -38.93 -35.65 -17.13
N LEU A 470 -39.83 -36.64 -17.00
CA LEU A 470 -41.10 -36.43 -16.28
C LEU A 470 -40.94 -36.21 -14.77
N THR A 471 -39.86 -36.70 -14.16
CA THR A 471 -39.45 -36.30 -12.80
C THR A 471 -37.95 -36.25 -12.68
N ALA A 472 -37.50 -35.27 -11.91
CA ALA A 472 -36.11 -35.11 -11.52
C ALA A 472 -35.73 -35.96 -10.28
N VAL A 473 -36.71 -36.56 -9.59
CA VAL A 473 -36.49 -37.28 -8.34
C VAL A 473 -35.87 -38.65 -8.62
N LYS A 474 -34.74 -38.95 -7.96
CA LYS A 474 -34.08 -40.25 -8.05
C LYS A 474 -34.98 -41.36 -7.51
N ASN A 475 -35.16 -42.40 -8.31
CA ASN A 475 -36.13 -43.49 -8.11
C ASN A 475 -37.56 -42.97 -7.92
N GLY A 476 -37.85 -41.77 -8.41
CA GLY A 476 -39.15 -41.14 -8.28
C GLY A 476 -40.19 -41.90 -9.07
N THR A 477 -41.45 -41.81 -8.64
CA THR A 477 -42.58 -42.27 -9.44
C THR A 477 -43.39 -41.07 -9.90
N VAL A 478 -43.58 -40.92 -11.21
CA VAL A 478 -44.49 -39.96 -11.82
C VAL A 478 -45.80 -40.65 -12.07
N THR A 479 -46.86 -40.19 -11.43
CA THR A 479 -48.20 -40.59 -11.83
C THR A 479 -48.74 -39.58 -12.83
N LEU A 480 -49.08 -40.04 -14.03
CA LEU A 480 -49.87 -39.28 -14.99
C LEU A 480 -51.35 -39.55 -14.73
N TYR A 481 -52.10 -38.47 -14.64
CA TYR A 481 -53.48 -38.44 -14.23
C TYR A 481 -54.35 -38.11 -15.43
N ALA A 482 -55.48 -38.77 -15.57
CA ALA A 482 -56.42 -38.41 -16.60
C ALA A 482 -56.88 -36.94 -16.45
N LYS A 483 -56.75 -36.12 -17.48
CA LYS A 483 -57.25 -34.73 -17.50
C LYS A 483 -58.71 -34.74 -17.87
N TRP A 484 -59.47 -33.89 -17.21
CA TRP A 484 -60.88 -33.76 -17.44
C TRP A 484 -61.28 -32.28 -17.65
N THR A 485 -62.08 -31.96 -18.67
CA THR A 485 -62.57 -30.59 -18.94
C THR A 485 -63.91 -30.36 -18.24
N ALA A 486 -64.01 -29.30 -17.44
CA ALA A 486 -65.15 -29.01 -16.56
C ALA A 486 -66.29 -28.26 -17.26
N ILE A 487 -67.51 -28.55 -16.82
CA ILE A 487 -68.73 -27.86 -17.22
C ILE A 487 -68.89 -26.52 -16.44
N GLN A 488 -69.44 -25.44 -17.03
CA GLN A 488 -69.51 -24.07 -16.47
C GLN A 488 -70.79 -23.75 -15.68
N TYR A 489 -70.70 -22.88 -14.65
CA TYR A 489 -71.78 -22.39 -13.77
C TYR A 489 -71.75 -20.85 -13.56
N LYS A 490 -72.86 -20.19 -13.19
CA LYS A 490 -73.07 -18.70 -13.17
C LYS A 490 -72.85 -18.04 -11.79
N ILE A 491 -72.45 -16.76 -11.76
CA ILE A 491 -72.26 -15.88 -10.58
C ILE A 491 -73.10 -14.59 -10.68
N THR A 492 -73.75 -14.20 -9.58
CA THR A 492 -74.51 -12.96 -9.41
C THR A 492 -73.87 -12.05 -8.34
N TYR A 493 -73.66 -10.76 -8.63
CA TYR A 493 -73.03 -9.79 -7.72
C TYR A 493 -74.00 -8.71 -7.24
N HIS A 494 -74.04 -8.49 -5.92
CA HIS A 494 -74.69 -7.35 -5.27
C HIS A 494 -73.63 -6.40 -4.69
N THR A 495 -73.34 -5.30 -5.37
CA THR A 495 -72.27 -4.36 -5.00
C THR A 495 -72.62 -3.41 -3.85
N ASN A 496 -73.87 -3.42 -3.38
CA ASN A 496 -74.37 -2.58 -2.28
C ASN A 496 -73.99 -1.09 -2.43
N GLY A 497 -74.29 -0.55 -3.61
CA GLY A 497 -74.03 0.84 -3.98
C GLY A 497 -72.58 1.14 -4.41
N GLY A 498 -71.78 0.12 -4.73
CA GLY A 498 -70.50 0.27 -5.42
C GLY A 498 -70.59 -0.02 -6.92
N LYS A 499 -69.54 0.33 -7.67
CA LYS A 499 -69.41 0.10 -9.11
C LYS A 499 -68.44 -1.04 -9.38
N LEU A 500 -68.88 -2.07 -10.08
CA LEU A 500 -68.05 -3.16 -10.56
C LEU A 500 -67.54 -2.83 -11.97
N ALA A 501 -66.30 -3.23 -12.30
CA ALA A 501 -65.76 -3.04 -13.64
C ALA A 501 -66.58 -3.83 -14.68
N ALA A 502 -66.74 -3.29 -15.89
CA ALA A 502 -67.48 -3.96 -16.97
C ALA A 502 -66.86 -5.32 -17.36
N SER A 503 -65.54 -5.47 -17.16
CA SER A 503 -64.77 -6.69 -17.40
C SER A 503 -64.93 -7.79 -16.33
N ALA A 504 -65.82 -7.59 -15.34
CA ALA A 504 -66.04 -8.56 -14.27
C ALA A 504 -66.72 -9.85 -14.77
N LYS A 505 -66.02 -10.99 -14.61
CA LYS A 505 -66.54 -12.32 -15.00
C LYS A 505 -67.73 -12.75 -14.13
N LYS A 506 -68.77 -13.31 -14.78
CA LYS A 506 -70.06 -13.74 -14.17
C LYS A 506 -70.27 -15.26 -14.19
N VAL A 507 -69.23 -16.04 -14.43
CA VAL A 507 -69.26 -17.50 -14.45
C VAL A 507 -68.03 -18.06 -13.77
N TYR A 508 -68.17 -19.24 -13.18
CA TYR A 508 -67.09 -20.05 -12.63
C TYR A 508 -67.28 -21.51 -13.03
N THR A 509 -66.26 -22.32 -12.82
CA THR A 509 -66.24 -23.74 -13.14
C THR A 509 -65.90 -24.54 -11.88
N THR A 510 -66.29 -25.81 -11.85
CA THR A 510 -66.04 -26.68 -10.69
C THR A 510 -64.55 -27.04 -10.52
N ASP A 511 -63.72 -26.82 -11.53
CA ASP A 511 -62.28 -27.17 -11.53
C ASP A 511 -61.35 -26.09 -10.95
N LYS A 512 -61.81 -24.86 -10.73
CA LYS A 512 -60.90 -23.80 -10.27
C LYS A 512 -61.54 -22.86 -9.27
N PRO A 513 -60.76 -22.40 -8.29
CA PRO A 513 -61.23 -21.38 -7.41
C PRO A 513 -61.32 -20.05 -8.17
N PHE A 514 -62.30 -19.23 -7.82
CA PHE A 514 -62.63 -18.01 -8.55
C PHE A 514 -62.53 -16.80 -7.62
N VAL A 515 -61.59 -15.88 -7.93
CA VAL A 515 -61.38 -14.63 -7.20
C VAL A 515 -62.40 -13.60 -7.66
N LEU A 516 -63.20 -13.14 -6.70
CA LEU A 516 -64.26 -12.19 -7.00
C LEU A 516 -63.67 -10.81 -7.33
N PRO A 517 -64.11 -10.17 -8.43
CA PRO A 517 -63.63 -8.85 -8.88
C PRO A 517 -63.90 -7.78 -7.83
N ARG A 518 -63.05 -6.74 -7.76
CA ARG A 518 -63.14 -5.73 -6.69
C ARG A 518 -63.93 -4.52 -7.18
N PRO A 519 -65.06 -4.17 -6.54
CA PRO A 519 -65.81 -2.97 -6.88
C PRO A 519 -65.15 -1.73 -6.28
N THR A 520 -65.59 -0.55 -6.70
CA THR A 520 -65.22 0.75 -6.10
C THR A 520 -66.45 1.46 -5.54
N LYS A 521 -66.28 2.24 -4.46
CA LYS A 521 -67.35 3.09 -3.89
C LYS A 521 -66.75 4.39 -3.36
N LYS A 522 -67.22 5.53 -3.89
CA LYS A 522 -66.70 6.85 -3.53
C LYS A 522 -66.82 7.07 -2.02
N GLY A 523 -65.70 7.40 -1.35
CA GLY A 523 -65.65 7.65 0.10
C GLY A 523 -65.52 6.39 0.99
N TYR A 524 -65.38 5.20 0.40
CA TYR A 524 -65.24 3.94 1.13
C TYR A 524 -64.09 3.10 0.56
N ASP A 525 -63.41 2.35 1.43
CA ASP A 525 -62.51 1.26 1.04
C ASP A 525 -63.30 -0.05 1.00
N PHE A 526 -62.90 -0.95 0.11
CA PHE A 526 -63.52 -2.26 -0.06
C PHE A 526 -63.00 -3.27 0.98
N ASP A 527 -63.89 -3.73 1.87
CA ASP A 527 -63.56 -4.70 2.94
C ASP A 527 -63.56 -6.16 2.44
N GLY A 528 -64.42 -6.48 1.46
CA GLY A 528 -64.53 -7.82 0.87
C GLY A 528 -65.95 -8.20 0.42
N TRP A 529 -66.09 -9.39 -0.16
CA TRP A 529 -67.36 -10.01 -0.56
C TRP A 529 -67.91 -10.95 0.52
N TYR A 530 -69.23 -11.18 0.58
CA TYR A 530 -69.95 -11.97 1.60
C TYR A 530 -71.10 -12.77 0.96
N LYS A 531 -71.46 -13.95 1.47
CA LYS A 531 -72.50 -14.82 0.85
C LYS A 531 -73.94 -14.33 1.06
N THR A 532 -74.15 -13.49 2.06
CA THR A 532 -75.46 -13.00 2.47
C THR A 532 -75.45 -11.49 2.62
N SER A 533 -76.62 -10.87 2.45
CA SER A 533 -76.81 -9.41 2.55
C SER A 533 -76.50 -8.83 3.94
N ASN A 534 -76.58 -9.63 5.01
CA ASN A 534 -76.22 -9.23 6.38
C ASN A 534 -74.72 -9.32 6.70
N PHE A 535 -73.86 -9.47 5.68
CA PHE A 535 -72.40 -9.51 5.79
C PHE A 535 -71.85 -10.60 6.73
N LYS A 536 -72.56 -11.72 6.84
CA LYS A 536 -72.06 -12.93 7.48
C LYS A 536 -71.31 -13.78 6.44
N LYS A 537 -70.28 -14.52 6.89
CA LYS A 537 -69.46 -15.41 6.05
C LYS A 537 -68.83 -14.70 4.85
N ARG A 538 -67.72 -14.01 5.12
CA ARG A 538 -66.89 -13.36 4.08
C ARG A 538 -66.48 -14.41 3.04
N VAL A 539 -66.75 -14.10 1.79
CA VAL A 539 -66.27 -14.83 0.62
C VAL A 539 -64.96 -14.19 0.20
N GLY A 540 -63.87 -14.90 0.44
CA GLY A 540 -62.60 -14.56 -0.22
C GLY A 540 -62.68 -14.96 -1.68
N GLU A 541 -62.71 -16.26 -1.91
CA GLU A 541 -62.61 -16.92 -3.21
C GLU A 541 -63.64 -18.07 -3.24
N ILE A 542 -64.26 -18.32 -4.40
CA ILE A 542 -65.09 -19.53 -4.59
C ILE A 542 -64.14 -20.72 -4.63
N LYS A 543 -64.38 -21.78 -3.86
CA LYS A 543 -63.48 -22.94 -3.82
C LYS A 543 -63.81 -23.94 -4.93
N GLU A 544 -62.78 -24.64 -5.40
CA GLU A 544 -62.88 -25.79 -6.31
C GLU A 544 -63.86 -26.87 -5.81
N GLY A 545 -64.49 -27.60 -6.73
CA GLY A 545 -65.46 -28.67 -6.51
C GLY A 545 -66.91 -28.22 -6.40
N ASN A 546 -67.16 -26.90 -6.29
CA ASN A 546 -68.52 -26.37 -6.24
C ASN A 546 -69.19 -26.46 -7.61
N THR A 547 -70.34 -27.12 -7.66
CA THR A 547 -71.21 -27.21 -8.84
C THR A 547 -72.47 -26.40 -8.60
N GLY A 548 -73.01 -25.73 -9.62
CA GLY A 548 -74.22 -24.91 -9.52
C GLY A 548 -73.94 -23.40 -9.39
N ASN A 549 -74.96 -22.55 -9.49
CA ASN A 549 -74.81 -21.09 -9.58
C ASN A 549 -74.61 -20.40 -8.19
N LEU A 550 -73.95 -19.23 -8.11
CA LEU A 550 -73.60 -18.51 -6.84
C LEU A 550 -74.01 -17.02 -6.82
N THR A 551 -74.36 -16.48 -5.64
CA THR A 551 -74.66 -15.04 -5.40
C THR A 551 -73.80 -14.43 -4.26
N VAL A 552 -73.27 -13.20 -4.38
CA VAL A 552 -72.41 -12.51 -3.36
C VAL A 552 -72.69 -11.01 -3.15
N TYR A 553 -72.35 -10.47 -1.96
CA TYR A 553 -72.64 -9.10 -1.49
C TYR A 553 -71.39 -8.35 -1.02
N ALA A 554 -71.15 -7.11 -1.47
CA ALA A 554 -69.96 -6.31 -1.13
C ALA A 554 -70.10 -5.56 0.21
N LYS A 555 -69.04 -5.57 1.04
CA LYS A 555 -68.95 -4.77 2.27
C LYS A 555 -67.93 -3.64 2.14
N TRP A 556 -68.28 -2.49 2.72
CA TRP A 556 -67.56 -1.23 2.59
C TRP A 556 -67.17 -0.68 3.96
N VAL A 557 -65.97 -0.11 4.09
CA VAL A 557 -65.54 0.63 5.29
C VAL A 557 -65.35 2.09 4.92
N LYS A 558 -66.04 2.99 5.62
CA LYS A 558 -66.00 4.44 5.34
C LYS A 558 -64.59 4.98 5.58
N CYS A 559 -64.05 5.71 4.60
CA CYS A 559 -62.79 6.44 4.74
C CYS A 559 -63.07 7.76 5.44
N THR A 560 -62.79 7.83 6.73
CA THR A 560 -63.15 8.99 7.57
C THR A 560 -62.10 10.12 7.52
N GLN A 561 -60.97 9.93 6.82
CA GLN A 561 -59.87 10.90 6.77
C GLN A 561 -59.27 11.02 5.36
N LYS A 562 -59.11 12.27 4.90
CA LYS A 562 -58.29 12.62 3.73
C LYS A 562 -56.79 12.48 4.08
N PRO A 563 -55.91 12.16 3.11
CA PRO A 563 -54.47 12.03 3.38
C PRO A 563 -53.86 13.35 3.86
N LYS A 564 -53.32 13.35 5.07
CA LYS A 564 -52.56 14.45 5.71
C LYS A 564 -51.25 13.91 6.28
N SER A 565 -50.24 14.76 6.43
CA SER A 565 -48.90 14.40 6.94
C SER A 565 -48.87 13.81 8.35
N ASP A 566 -49.96 13.91 9.10
CA ASP A 566 -50.13 13.41 10.47
C ASP A 566 -51.12 12.22 10.56
N SER A 567 -51.62 11.72 9.43
CA SER A 567 -52.64 10.66 9.42
C SER A 567 -52.08 9.32 9.94
N ALA A 568 -50.77 9.11 9.81
CA ALA A 568 -50.04 7.98 10.35
C ALA A 568 -48.95 8.46 11.32
N LYS A 569 -48.87 7.83 12.49
CA LYS A 569 -47.81 8.05 13.47
C LYS A 569 -46.84 6.86 13.44
N LEU A 570 -45.59 7.09 13.07
CA LEU A 570 -44.52 6.10 13.25
C LEU A 570 -44.35 5.84 14.75
N THR A 571 -44.54 4.59 15.17
CA THR A 571 -44.37 4.14 16.56
C THR A 571 -43.03 3.45 16.77
N ALA A 572 -42.40 2.95 15.70
CA ALA A 572 -41.02 2.49 15.72
C ALA A 572 -40.39 2.62 14.32
N CYS A 573 -39.11 2.99 14.28
CA CYS A 573 -38.26 2.89 13.09
C CYS A 573 -36.87 2.51 13.60
N LYS A 574 -36.61 1.20 13.80
CA LYS A 574 -35.42 0.73 14.52
C LYS A 574 -35.00 -0.67 14.14
N ALA A 575 -33.72 -0.97 14.32
CA ALA A 575 -33.24 -2.35 14.33
C ALA A 575 -33.83 -3.13 15.53
N THR A 576 -34.24 -4.36 15.27
CA THR A 576 -34.93 -5.22 16.27
C THR A 576 -34.21 -6.53 16.56
N GLY A 577 -33.27 -6.93 15.70
CA GLY A 577 -32.42 -8.10 15.88
C GLY A 577 -31.37 -8.16 14.76
N THR A 578 -30.49 -9.16 14.80
CA THR A 578 -29.41 -9.30 13.82
C THR A 578 -29.97 -9.33 12.40
N GLY A 579 -29.51 -8.40 11.57
CA GLY A 579 -29.96 -8.17 10.21
C GLY A 579 -31.43 -7.76 10.04
N LYS A 580 -32.13 -7.34 11.10
CA LYS A 580 -33.58 -7.07 11.08
C LYS A 580 -33.89 -5.62 11.47
N VAL A 581 -34.57 -4.90 10.58
CA VAL A 581 -35.14 -3.57 10.81
C VAL A 581 -36.66 -3.66 10.84
N SER A 582 -37.30 -3.01 11.82
CA SER A 582 -38.75 -2.95 11.91
C SER A 582 -39.21 -1.50 11.89
N VAL A 583 -40.17 -1.21 11.00
CA VAL A 583 -40.89 0.05 10.97
C VAL A 583 -42.35 -0.21 11.32
N LYS A 584 -42.86 0.44 12.36
CA LYS A 584 -44.24 0.30 12.84
C LYS A 584 -44.94 1.64 12.79
N ALA A 585 -46.22 1.62 12.45
CA ALA A 585 -47.05 2.81 12.47
C ALA A 585 -48.47 2.52 12.97
N THR A 586 -49.11 3.53 13.53
CA THR A 586 -50.52 3.53 13.90
C THR A 586 -51.27 4.59 13.10
N ILE A 587 -52.41 4.18 12.53
CA ILE A 587 -53.29 4.99 11.70
C ILE A 587 -54.70 4.90 12.32
N LYS A 588 -55.09 5.93 13.08
CA LYS A 588 -56.33 5.90 13.90
C LYS A 588 -57.59 5.79 13.05
N LYS A 589 -57.62 6.49 11.92
CA LYS A 589 -58.74 6.57 10.99
C LYS A 589 -58.27 6.11 9.61
N ARG A 590 -59.08 5.29 8.93
CA ARG A 590 -58.73 4.77 7.61
C ARG A 590 -58.61 5.92 6.61
N VAL A 591 -57.45 6.01 5.97
CA VAL A 591 -57.06 7.11 5.08
C VAL A 591 -57.44 6.75 3.66
N ALA A 592 -58.13 7.67 2.97
CA ALA A 592 -58.48 7.50 1.56
C ALA A 592 -57.21 7.26 0.71
N SER A 593 -57.27 6.29 -0.21
CA SER A 593 -56.18 6.00 -1.15
C SER A 593 -56.75 5.38 -2.42
N SER A 594 -55.98 5.37 -3.50
CA SER A 594 -56.33 4.68 -4.74
C SER A 594 -56.29 3.15 -4.62
N ASP A 595 -55.71 2.60 -3.56
CA ASP A 595 -55.71 1.17 -3.26
C ASP A 595 -55.81 0.87 -1.75
N ASP A 596 -55.64 -0.40 -1.38
CA ASP A 596 -55.78 -0.88 0.00
C ASP A 596 -54.47 -0.96 0.77
N TYR A 597 -53.40 -0.30 0.32
CA TYR A 597 -52.09 -0.42 0.94
C TYR A 597 -51.63 0.87 1.62
N TYR A 598 -50.88 0.68 2.70
CA TYR A 598 -49.94 1.68 3.19
C TYR A 598 -48.54 1.30 2.70
N TYR A 599 -47.78 2.31 2.31
CA TYR A 599 -46.46 2.16 1.71
C TYR A 599 -45.40 2.69 2.65
N LEU A 600 -44.32 1.94 2.80
CA LEU A 600 -43.10 2.43 3.41
C LEU A 600 -42.23 3.03 2.31
N MET A 601 -41.91 4.31 2.42
CA MET A 601 -41.15 5.05 1.42
C MET A 601 -39.80 5.45 1.96
N TYR A 602 -38.76 5.29 1.14
CA TYR A 602 -37.48 5.94 1.39
C TYR A 602 -37.64 7.45 1.27
N ILE A 603 -37.14 8.15 2.27
CA ILE A 603 -37.14 9.60 2.32
C ILE A 603 -35.71 10.09 2.18
N ASN A 604 -35.53 11.03 1.27
CA ASN A 604 -34.28 11.73 1.14
C ASN A 604 -34.05 12.62 2.37
N PRO A 605 -32.93 12.45 3.10
CA PRO A 605 -32.71 13.15 4.35
C PRO A 605 -32.44 14.65 4.18
N LEU A 606 -32.05 15.09 2.98
CA LEU A 606 -31.69 16.46 2.66
C LEU A 606 -32.92 17.31 2.35
N ASN A 607 -33.74 16.85 1.39
CA ASN A 607 -34.90 17.60 0.89
C ASN A 607 -36.25 17.09 1.43
N LYS A 608 -36.24 16.03 2.24
CA LYS A 608 -37.43 15.41 2.86
C LYS A 608 -38.46 14.84 1.86
N LYS A 609 -38.09 14.65 0.59
CA LYS A 609 -38.97 14.07 -0.44
C LYS A 609 -38.86 12.54 -0.47
N MET A 610 -39.97 11.90 -0.81
CA MET A 610 -40.01 10.47 -1.14
C MET A 610 -39.35 10.23 -2.49
N TYR A 611 -38.59 9.15 -2.64
CA TYR A 611 -37.98 8.81 -3.94
C TYR A 611 -38.11 7.34 -4.33
N LYS A 612 -38.45 6.44 -3.40
CA LYS A 612 -38.56 5.01 -3.70
C LYS A 612 -39.45 4.27 -2.71
N GLU A 613 -40.20 3.27 -3.19
CA GLU A 613 -40.93 2.30 -2.35
C GLU A 613 -39.94 1.30 -1.71
N ALA A 614 -40.04 1.11 -0.40
CA ALA A 614 -39.27 0.11 0.34
C ALA A 614 -40.07 -1.18 0.59
N ALA A 615 -41.36 -1.04 0.90
CA ALA A 615 -42.30 -2.14 1.14
C ALA A 615 -43.75 -1.61 1.18
N LYS A 616 -44.74 -2.50 1.18
CA LYS A 616 -46.16 -2.16 1.37
C LYS A 616 -46.89 -3.17 2.27
N VAL A 617 -47.99 -2.75 2.87
CA VAL A 617 -48.82 -3.58 3.76
C VAL A 617 -50.29 -3.21 3.66
N TYR A 618 -51.19 -4.18 3.80
CA TYR A 618 -52.63 -3.92 3.74
C TYR A 618 -53.07 -2.96 4.87
N LYS A 619 -53.99 -2.06 4.54
CA LYS A 619 -54.52 -1.05 5.47
C LYS A 619 -55.10 -1.68 6.73
N LYS A 620 -54.46 -1.41 7.86
CA LYS A 620 -54.89 -1.75 9.21
C LYS A 620 -54.62 -0.57 10.13
N LYS A 621 -55.29 -0.54 11.28
CA LYS A 621 -55.04 0.48 12.31
C LYS A 621 -53.59 0.46 12.81
N ASN A 622 -53.01 -0.73 12.97
CA ASN A 622 -51.61 -0.92 13.35
C ASN A 622 -50.92 -1.73 12.26
N ILE A 623 -49.79 -1.23 11.77
CA ILE A 623 -49.02 -1.87 10.71
C ILE A 623 -47.56 -2.06 11.11
N THR A 624 -46.91 -3.06 10.54
CA THR A 624 -45.50 -3.37 10.73
C THR A 624 -44.88 -3.77 9.38
N PHE A 625 -43.74 -3.15 9.07
CA PHE A 625 -42.84 -3.52 7.98
C PHE A 625 -41.62 -4.18 8.60
N SER A 626 -41.23 -5.33 8.06
CA SER A 626 -40.07 -6.11 8.50
C SER A 626 -39.07 -6.18 7.36
N LEU A 627 -37.93 -5.50 7.51
CA LEU A 627 -36.90 -5.36 6.48
C LEU A 627 -35.66 -6.15 6.89
N LYS A 628 -34.98 -6.80 5.93
CA LYS A 628 -33.77 -7.57 6.18
C LYS A 628 -32.54 -6.91 5.55
N THR A 629 -31.52 -6.63 6.34
CA THR A 629 -30.30 -5.95 5.82
C THR A 629 -29.45 -6.85 4.91
N ALA A 630 -29.70 -8.17 4.91
CA ALA A 630 -29.12 -9.09 3.93
C ALA A 630 -29.64 -8.83 2.51
N GLU A 631 -30.87 -8.33 2.38
CA GLU A 631 -31.49 -8.00 1.09
C GLU A 631 -31.03 -6.61 0.61
N ASN A 632 -30.96 -5.64 1.53
CA ASN A 632 -30.37 -4.33 1.27
C ASN A 632 -29.79 -3.75 2.57
N ARG A 633 -28.46 -3.59 2.63
CA ARG A 633 -27.80 -3.01 3.82
C ARG A 633 -28.24 -1.56 4.09
N GLY A 634 -28.63 -0.83 3.04
CA GLY A 634 -29.17 0.53 3.14
C GLY A 634 -30.44 0.65 3.97
N TYR A 635 -31.17 -0.45 4.23
CA TYR A 635 -32.33 -0.42 5.13
C TYR A 635 -31.98 0.08 6.53
N ALA A 636 -30.77 -0.19 7.03
CA ALA A 636 -30.39 0.23 8.37
C ALA A 636 -29.85 1.66 8.46
N THR A 637 -29.39 2.24 7.35
CA THR A 637 -28.84 3.61 7.30
C THR A 637 -29.88 4.67 6.93
N SER A 638 -30.98 4.23 6.30
CA SER A 638 -31.97 5.09 5.63
C SER A 638 -32.98 5.78 6.56
N MET A 639 -33.68 6.77 5.99
CA MET A 639 -34.83 7.46 6.57
C MET A 639 -36.12 7.01 5.90
N PHE A 640 -37.18 6.78 6.68
CA PHE A 640 -38.46 6.28 6.18
C PHE A 640 -39.65 7.15 6.57
N GLY A 641 -40.72 7.04 5.78
CA GLY A 641 -42.05 7.58 6.06
C GLY A 641 -43.16 6.69 5.49
N ILE A 642 -44.40 6.89 5.96
CA ILE A 642 -45.57 6.15 5.51
C ILE A 642 -46.34 6.96 4.49
N ALA A 643 -46.74 6.33 3.39
CA ALA A 643 -47.50 6.96 2.32
C ALA A 643 -48.75 6.15 1.95
N VAL A 644 -49.64 6.81 1.22
CA VAL A 644 -50.76 6.20 0.49
C VAL A 644 -50.63 6.52 -1.00
N LYS A 645 -51.25 5.70 -1.84
CA LYS A 645 -51.31 5.96 -3.28
C LYS A 645 -52.40 6.99 -3.61
N LYS A 646 -52.10 7.91 -4.53
CA LYS A 646 -53.01 8.92 -5.10
C LYS A 646 -52.84 8.91 -6.63
N GLY A 647 -53.72 8.19 -7.31
CA GLY A 647 -53.57 7.88 -8.73
C GLY A 647 -52.38 6.95 -8.95
N SER A 648 -51.44 7.34 -9.82
CA SER A 648 -50.14 6.68 -10.02
C SER A 648 -49.06 7.15 -9.02
N SER A 649 -49.30 8.22 -8.26
CA SER A 649 -48.33 8.85 -7.35
C SER A 649 -48.49 8.42 -5.89
N TYR A 650 -47.53 8.82 -5.03
CA TYR A 650 -47.59 8.61 -3.58
C TYR A 650 -47.74 9.93 -2.84
N GLN A 651 -48.53 9.93 -1.75
CA GLN A 651 -48.65 11.04 -0.83
C GLN A 651 -48.19 10.62 0.57
N LEU A 652 -47.21 11.35 1.13
CA LEU A 652 -46.70 11.10 2.48
C LEU A 652 -47.76 11.46 3.52
N ILE A 653 -47.98 10.56 4.48
CA ILE A 653 -48.99 10.69 5.54
C ILE A 653 -48.44 10.55 6.95
N SER A 654 -47.11 10.53 7.10
CA SER A 654 -46.45 10.53 8.42
C SER A 654 -45.28 11.51 8.46
N ALA A 655 -44.89 11.90 9.68
CA ALA A 655 -43.53 12.35 9.93
C ALA A 655 -42.51 11.26 9.54
N THR A 656 -41.26 11.66 9.35
CA THR A 656 -40.18 10.78 8.87
C THR A 656 -39.21 10.46 10.00
N SER A 657 -38.56 9.31 9.94
CA SER A 657 -37.58 8.91 10.95
C SER A 657 -36.46 8.11 10.32
N PHE A 658 -35.23 8.45 10.69
CA PHE A 658 -34.11 7.55 10.51
C PHE A 658 -34.35 6.25 11.28
N VAL A 659 -33.78 5.15 10.80
CA VAL A 659 -33.68 3.92 11.57
C VAL A 659 -32.78 4.16 12.78
N LYS A 660 -33.24 3.72 13.96
CA LYS A 660 -32.52 3.81 15.24
C LYS A 660 -31.93 2.47 15.68
N ASN A 661 -31.08 2.49 16.70
CA ASN A 661 -30.52 1.30 17.38
C ASN A 661 -29.64 0.39 16.50
N ALA A 662 -28.79 0.96 15.64
CA ALA A 662 -27.86 0.25 14.73
C ALA A 662 -27.25 -1.04 15.31
N ARG A 663 -26.75 -0.98 16.55
CA ARG A 663 -26.08 -2.08 17.26
C ARG A 663 -26.90 -3.38 17.34
N LYS A 664 -28.24 -3.30 17.35
CA LYS A 664 -29.10 -4.50 17.38
C LYS A 664 -29.06 -5.29 16.06
N ALA A 665 -28.76 -4.63 14.95
CA ALA A 665 -28.64 -5.28 13.63
C ALA A 665 -27.31 -6.04 13.45
N ALA A 666 -26.31 -5.76 14.28
CA ALA A 666 -24.99 -6.38 14.18
C ALA A 666 -25.01 -7.91 14.20
N SER A 667 -24.24 -8.50 13.28
CA SER A 667 -23.92 -9.92 13.26
C SER A 667 -22.72 -10.22 14.16
N ASN A 668 -21.74 -9.31 14.22
CA ASN A 668 -20.63 -9.37 15.17
C ASN A 668 -20.95 -8.56 16.43
N LYS A 669 -21.03 -9.25 17.57
CA LYS A 669 -21.27 -8.65 18.89
C LYS A 669 -20.13 -8.92 19.87
N SER A 670 -18.95 -9.30 19.35
CA SER A 670 -17.77 -9.59 20.15
C SER A 670 -17.44 -8.38 21.04
N LYS A 671 -16.94 -8.60 22.26
CA LYS A 671 -16.55 -7.48 23.12
C LYS A 671 -15.37 -6.75 22.50
N TYR A 672 -15.33 -5.43 22.66
CA TYR A 672 -14.13 -4.64 22.37
C TYR A 672 -13.00 -5.11 23.29
N LYS A 673 -11.83 -5.39 22.73
CA LYS A 673 -10.66 -5.86 23.49
C LYS A 673 -9.60 -4.76 23.49
N PRO A 674 -9.40 -3.96 24.54
CA PRO A 674 -8.38 -2.91 24.55
C PRO A 674 -6.93 -3.38 24.32
N GLY A 675 -6.65 -4.69 24.38
CA GLY A 675 -5.30 -5.26 24.23
C GLY A 675 -4.63 -5.50 25.58
N THR A 676 -3.35 -5.91 25.57
CA THR A 676 -2.52 -6.02 26.78
C THR A 676 -1.61 -4.81 26.99
N THR A 677 -1.44 -3.98 25.96
CA THR A 677 -0.64 -2.75 25.97
C THR A 677 -1.31 -1.68 25.11
N LYS A 678 -1.02 -0.40 25.39
CA LYS A 678 -1.47 0.73 24.57
C LYS A 678 -0.60 0.91 23.32
N LYS A 679 0.57 0.27 23.25
CA LYS A 679 1.52 0.41 22.13
C LYS A 679 0.86 0.04 20.82
N GLY A 680 0.95 0.96 19.88
CA GLY A 680 0.51 0.80 18.52
C GLY A 680 1.44 1.46 17.54
N MET A 681 1.22 1.15 16.28
CA MET A 681 1.97 1.71 15.17
C MET A 681 1.09 1.80 13.93
N GLN A 682 1.33 2.82 13.13
CA GLN A 682 0.84 2.86 11.76
C GLN A 682 1.55 1.81 10.92
N PHE A 683 0.76 0.95 10.30
CA PHE A 683 1.26 -0.12 9.43
C PHE A 683 1.93 0.49 8.20
N ASP A 684 3.13 0.01 7.87
CA ASP A 684 3.84 0.38 6.64
C ASP A 684 3.76 -0.78 5.64
N LYS A 685 4.52 -1.86 5.86
CA LYS A 685 4.67 -2.94 4.87
C LYS A 685 4.41 -4.33 5.41
N SER A 686 4.79 -4.59 6.66
CA SER A 686 4.83 -5.96 7.19
C SER A 686 4.23 -6.09 8.60
N MET A 687 3.69 -7.27 8.89
CA MET A 687 3.15 -7.58 10.22
C MET A 687 4.26 -7.74 11.27
N GLU A 688 5.47 -8.11 10.85
CA GLU A 688 6.66 -8.25 11.68
C GLU A 688 6.99 -6.94 12.38
N GLU A 689 6.80 -5.78 11.73
CA GLU A 689 6.98 -4.45 12.32
C GLU A 689 6.19 -4.30 13.65
N ILE A 690 4.93 -4.73 13.63
CA ILE A 690 4.02 -4.66 14.78
C ILE A 690 4.37 -5.72 15.82
N ILE A 691 4.64 -6.94 15.36
CA ILE A 691 4.90 -8.10 16.20
C ILE A 691 6.21 -7.93 16.97
N ASP A 692 7.28 -7.49 16.30
CA ASP A 692 8.62 -7.34 16.85
C ASP A 692 8.68 -6.26 17.92
N CYS A 693 7.85 -5.23 17.80
CA CYS A 693 7.68 -4.19 18.82
C CYS A 693 6.80 -4.63 19.99
N GLY A 694 6.15 -5.80 19.91
CA GLY A 694 5.16 -6.25 20.88
C GLY A 694 3.89 -5.38 20.93
N ALA A 695 3.61 -4.63 19.86
CA ALA A 695 2.46 -3.74 19.80
C ALA A 695 1.13 -4.52 19.73
N ARG A 696 0.06 -3.92 20.25
CA ARG A 696 -1.31 -4.51 20.26
C ARG A 696 -2.38 -3.59 19.68
N GLN A 697 -1.96 -2.48 19.10
CA GLN A 697 -2.78 -1.64 18.25
C GLN A 697 -2.09 -1.52 16.89
N ASN A 698 -2.88 -1.58 15.83
CA ASN A 698 -2.48 -1.35 14.46
C ASN A 698 -3.30 -0.20 13.89
N PHE A 699 -2.71 0.63 13.04
CA PHE A 699 -3.38 1.74 12.38
C PHE A 699 -3.24 1.66 10.87
N LEU A 700 -4.36 1.75 10.17
CA LEU A 700 -4.48 1.63 8.72
C LEU A 700 -5.15 2.88 8.14
N ASN A 701 -4.51 3.47 7.14
CA ASN A 701 -5.10 4.53 6.33
C ASN A 701 -5.84 3.92 5.14
N VAL A 702 -7.05 4.41 4.86
CA VAL A 702 -7.84 4.02 3.70
C VAL A 702 -8.38 5.26 3.02
N THR A 703 -7.96 5.48 1.78
CA THR A 703 -8.48 6.55 0.93
C THR A 703 -9.67 6.05 0.10
N VAL A 704 -10.45 6.96 -0.49
CA VAL A 704 -11.63 6.59 -1.28
C VAL A 704 -11.22 6.02 -2.63
N SER A 705 -10.16 6.54 -3.25
CA SER A 705 -9.55 5.96 -4.46
C SER A 705 -9.28 4.48 -4.30
N MET A 706 -8.64 4.06 -3.19
CA MET A 706 -8.38 2.64 -2.88
C MET A 706 -9.65 1.78 -2.88
N VAL A 707 -10.81 2.35 -2.55
CA VAL A 707 -12.07 1.61 -2.44
C VAL A 707 -12.85 1.56 -3.75
N CYS A 708 -12.85 2.62 -4.55
CA CYS A 708 -13.73 2.70 -5.73
C CYS A 708 -13.04 2.84 -7.09
N ASP A 709 -11.76 3.20 -7.17
CA ASP A 709 -11.07 3.28 -8.46
C ASP A 709 -10.88 1.91 -9.06
N ASN A 710 -11.26 1.76 -10.33
CA ASN A 710 -11.21 0.48 -11.06
C ASN A 710 -11.92 -0.68 -10.33
N GLY A 711 -12.94 -0.36 -9.54
CA GLY A 711 -13.68 -1.34 -8.76
C GLY A 711 -14.28 -2.46 -9.63
N THR A 712 -14.11 -3.71 -9.21
CA THR A 712 -14.58 -4.91 -9.92
C THR A 712 -15.70 -5.64 -9.19
N VAL A 713 -15.93 -5.34 -7.90
CA VAL A 713 -16.93 -6.01 -7.07
C VAL A 713 -18.27 -5.26 -7.15
N PRO A 714 -19.33 -5.86 -7.74
CA PRO A 714 -20.64 -5.23 -7.78
C PRO A 714 -21.26 -5.18 -6.38
N TYR A 715 -21.75 -4.01 -5.99
CA TYR A 715 -22.36 -3.76 -4.70
C TYR A 715 -23.69 -3.01 -4.85
N ASN A 716 -24.79 -3.69 -4.53
CA ASN A 716 -26.13 -3.13 -4.59
C ASN A 716 -26.42 -2.30 -3.33
N TYR A 717 -26.67 -1.00 -3.50
CA TYR A 717 -27.09 -0.09 -2.44
C TYR A 717 -28.29 0.73 -2.89
N ASN A 718 -29.40 0.64 -2.14
CA ASN A 718 -30.67 1.31 -2.45
C ASN A 718 -31.19 1.07 -3.89
N GLY A 719 -30.81 -0.06 -4.49
CA GLY A 719 -31.17 -0.48 -5.85
C GLY A 719 -30.39 0.18 -6.96
N LYS A 720 -29.25 0.79 -6.66
CA LYS A 720 -28.20 1.11 -7.61
C LYS A 720 -27.02 0.16 -7.39
N THR A 721 -26.41 -0.31 -8.47
CA THR A 721 -25.17 -1.08 -8.44
C THR A 721 -23.99 -0.11 -8.47
N TYR A 722 -23.10 -0.24 -7.49
CA TYR A 722 -21.79 0.41 -7.44
C TYR A 722 -20.71 -0.65 -7.65
N TYR A 723 -19.51 -0.24 -8.02
CA TYR A 723 -18.38 -1.15 -8.17
C TYR A 723 -17.24 -0.69 -7.26
N PHE A 724 -16.72 -1.61 -6.46
CA PHE A 724 -15.68 -1.35 -5.47
C PHE A 724 -14.54 -2.36 -5.59
N ASN A 725 -13.38 -2.03 -5.06
CA ASN A 725 -12.26 -2.95 -4.94
C ASN A 725 -12.52 -3.99 -3.86
N PRO A 726 -12.02 -5.23 -4.01
CA PRO A 726 -12.22 -6.28 -3.02
C PRO A 726 -11.51 -6.00 -1.69
N MET A 727 -10.57 -5.03 -1.64
CA MET A 727 -9.76 -4.72 -0.44
C MET A 727 -9.05 -5.95 0.15
N THR A 728 -8.61 -6.89 -0.70
CA THR A 728 -8.08 -8.20 -0.28
C THR A 728 -6.88 -8.07 0.65
N TYR A 729 -5.93 -7.19 0.33
CA TYR A 729 -4.75 -6.93 1.15
C TYR A 729 -5.13 -6.44 2.57
N TYR A 730 -5.98 -5.42 2.65
CA TYR A 730 -6.48 -4.92 3.94
C TYR A 730 -7.26 -6.00 4.72
N GLN A 731 -8.05 -6.84 4.04
CA GLN A 731 -8.73 -7.96 4.69
C GLN A 731 -7.73 -8.98 5.27
N GLN A 732 -6.62 -9.25 4.59
CA GLN A 732 -5.56 -10.13 5.10
C GLN A 732 -4.90 -9.53 6.34
N VAL A 733 -4.45 -8.27 6.29
CA VAL A 733 -3.82 -7.58 7.43
C VAL A 733 -4.77 -7.54 8.63
N VAL A 734 -6.04 -7.16 8.43
CA VAL A 734 -7.05 -7.11 9.50
C VAL A 734 -7.30 -8.49 10.11
N THR A 735 -7.43 -9.52 9.27
CA THR A 735 -7.64 -10.90 9.73
C THR A 735 -6.45 -11.38 10.56
N GLU A 736 -5.23 -11.07 10.13
CA GLU A 736 -4.01 -11.49 10.81
C GLU A 736 -3.82 -10.79 12.16
N CYS A 737 -4.13 -9.49 12.21
CA CYS A 737 -4.23 -8.73 13.46
C CYS A 737 -5.24 -9.36 14.41
N ASN A 738 -6.46 -9.66 13.94
CA ASN A 738 -7.52 -10.24 14.78
C ASN A 738 -7.12 -11.61 15.35
N LYS A 739 -6.46 -12.49 14.58
CA LYS A 739 -5.94 -13.78 15.08
C LYS A 739 -4.94 -13.61 16.24
N ARG A 740 -4.14 -12.53 16.20
CA ARG A 740 -3.13 -12.20 17.23
C ARG A 740 -3.66 -11.33 18.37
N ASN A 741 -4.95 -11.05 18.41
CA ASN A 741 -5.56 -10.10 19.34
C ASN A 741 -4.91 -8.69 19.27
N ILE A 742 -4.51 -8.27 18.08
CA ILE A 742 -4.09 -6.90 17.78
C ILE A 742 -5.35 -6.14 17.33
N ASN A 743 -5.64 -5.02 17.98
CA ASN A 743 -6.72 -4.14 17.56
C ASN A 743 -6.35 -3.41 16.29
N VAL A 744 -7.33 -3.21 15.42
CA VAL A 744 -7.14 -2.40 14.21
C VAL A 744 -7.93 -1.11 14.34
N THR A 745 -7.26 -0.01 14.09
CA THR A 745 -7.81 1.32 13.83
C THR A 745 -7.75 1.59 12.33
N MET A 746 -8.85 1.98 11.71
CA MET A 746 -8.91 2.32 10.29
C MET A 746 -9.40 3.76 10.13
N GLN A 747 -8.61 4.60 9.45
CA GLN A 747 -8.98 5.96 9.12
C GLN A 747 -9.49 6.03 7.68
N VAL A 748 -10.69 6.58 7.49
CA VAL A 748 -11.34 6.69 6.18
C VAL A 748 -11.29 8.14 5.72
N MET A 749 -10.63 8.38 4.58
CA MET A 749 -10.32 9.71 4.06
C MET A 749 -10.74 9.84 2.59
N LEU A 750 -11.23 11.01 2.20
CA LEU A 750 -11.62 11.30 0.82
C LEU A 750 -10.52 12.10 0.14
N ASP A 751 -9.74 11.46 -0.71
CA ASP A 751 -8.69 12.06 -1.53
C ASP A 751 -9.22 12.58 -2.87
N TRP A 752 -8.43 13.42 -3.56
CA TRP A 752 -8.78 13.86 -4.92
C TRP A 752 -8.66 12.70 -5.90
N THR A 753 -9.79 12.29 -6.48
CA THR A 753 -9.84 11.17 -7.41
C THR A 753 -10.54 11.59 -8.70
N THR A 754 -9.83 11.51 -9.83
CA THR A 754 -10.39 11.84 -11.16
C THR A 754 -11.60 10.94 -11.47
N GLY A 755 -12.69 11.53 -11.98
CA GLY A 755 -13.94 10.81 -12.20
C GLY A 755 -14.79 10.57 -10.94
N HIS A 756 -14.29 10.92 -9.74
CA HIS A 756 -15.00 10.78 -8.47
C HIS A 756 -15.06 12.09 -7.67
N THR A 757 -14.70 13.21 -8.28
CA THR A 757 -14.81 14.57 -7.69
C THR A 757 -16.25 14.96 -7.35
N ASP A 758 -17.25 14.22 -7.85
CA ASP A 758 -18.65 14.36 -7.45
C ASP A 758 -18.86 14.16 -5.94
N LEU A 759 -18.01 13.35 -5.29
CA LEU A 759 -17.96 13.13 -3.85
C LEU A 759 -17.44 14.34 -3.06
N ILE A 760 -16.81 15.32 -3.71
CA ILE A 760 -16.29 16.54 -3.09
C ILE A 760 -17.30 17.69 -3.31
N PRO A 761 -17.60 18.53 -2.30
CA PRO A 761 -18.47 19.69 -2.44
C PRO A 761 -17.94 20.62 -3.51
N VAL A 762 -18.82 21.20 -4.34
CA VAL A 762 -18.43 22.11 -5.44
C VAL A 762 -17.47 23.20 -4.96
N LYS A 763 -17.73 23.80 -3.79
CA LYS A 763 -16.88 24.85 -3.20
C LYS A 763 -15.50 24.38 -2.70
N ALA A 764 -15.26 23.07 -2.68
CA ALA A 764 -14.02 22.44 -2.24
C ALA A 764 -13.30 21.69 -3.37
N ARG A 765 -13.77 21.80 -4.62
CA ARG A 765 -13.17 21.10 -5.77
C ARG A 765 -11.97 21.85 -6.35
N VAL A 766 -10.88 21.89 -5.57
CA VAL A 766 -9.59 22.41 -6.01
C VAL A 766 -8.56 21.30 -5.87
N LYS A 767 -8.04 20.80 -6.99
CA LYS A 767 -7.03 19.72 -7.01
C LYS A 767 -5.76 20.18 -6.30
N GLY A 768 -5.21 19.34 -5.42
CA GLY A 768 -3.97 19.63 -4.70
C GLY A 768 -4.09 20.63 -3.55
N ALA A 769 -5.28 21.17 -3.27
CA ALA A 769 -5.48 22.13 -2.18
C ALA A 769 -5.21 21.54 -0.79
N ALA A 770 -5.46 20.24 -0.61
CA ALA A 770 -5.02 19.44 0.53
C ALA A 770 -5.04 17.95 0.12
N PRO A 771 -4.43 17.05 0.91
CA PRO A 771 -4.47 15.61 0.63
C PRO A 771 -5.89 15.03 0.69
N TYR A 772 -6.75 15.54 1.58
CA TYR A 772 -8.12 15.05 1.76
C TYR A 772 -9.15 16.17 1.79
N TYR A 773 -10.41 15.79 1.58
CA TYR A 773 -11.52 16.70 1.28
C TYR A 773 -12.76 16.38 2.12
N SER A 774 -13.56 17.41 2.36
CA SER A 774 -14.90 17.27 2.91
C SER A 774 -15.82 16.50 1.95
N TRP A 775 -16.84 15.83 2.50
CA TRP A 775 -17.81 15.06 1.71
C TRP A 775 -18.93 15.92 1.13
N ASN A 776 -19.36 15.62 -0.10
CA ASN A 776 -20.56 16.19 -0.72
C ASN A 776 -21.79 15.39 -0.31
N VAL A 777 -22.39 15.81 0.80
CA VAL A 777 -23.65 15.21 1.27
C VAL A 777 -24.88 15.92 0.71
N THR A 778 -24.73 17.02 -0.04
CA THR A 778 -25.86 17.84 -0.52
C THR A 778 -26.43 17.36 -1.85
N THR A 779 -25.62 16.70 -2.67
CA THR A 779 -26.07 16.07 -3.92
C THR A 779 -26.50 14.63 -3.64
N ASN A 780 -27.66 14.22 -4.19
CA ASN A 780 -28.23 12.89 -3.90
C ASN A 780 -27.33 11.74 -4.36
N SER A 781 -26.83 11.79 -5.60
CA SER A 781 -25.97 10.75 -6.16
C SER A 781 -24.67 10.60 -5.36
N SER A 782 -24.00 11.72 -5.05
CA SER A 782 -22.77 11.77 -4.25
C SER A 782 -22.97 11.23 -2.84
N ARG A 783 -24.04 11.67 -2.16
CA ARG A 783 -24.40 11.20 -0.81
C ARG A 783 -24.64 9.69 -0.80
N GLU A 784 -25.42 9.16 -1.75
CA GLU A 784 -25.69 7.72 -1.82
C GLU A 784 -24.43 6.91 -2.13
N LYS A 785 -23.53 7.43 -2.97
CA LYS A 785 -22.24 6.80 -3.25
C LYS A 785 -21.36 6.74 -1.99
N MET A 786 -21.27 7.82 -1.22
CA MET A 786 -20.59 7.83 0.09
C MET A 786 -21.19 6.80 1.05
N GLU A 787 -22.53 6.77 1.20
CA GLU A 787 -23.20 5.80 2.06
C GLU A 787 -22.95 4.35 1.62
N ALA A 788 -22.90 4.10 0.30
CA ALA A 788 -22.58 2.80 -0.27
C ALA A 788 -21.15 2.37 0.06
N ILE A 789 -20.16 3.28 -0.08
CA ILE A 789 -18.75 3.05 0.30
C ILE A 789 -18.66 2.66 1.78
N PHE A 790 -19.28 3.43 2.67
CA PHE A 790 -19.24 3.12 4.10
C PHE A 790 -19.90 1.77 4.42
N CYS A 791 -21.05 1.47 3.82
CA CYS A 791 -21.72 0.18 4.03
C CYS A 791 -20.91 -1.01 3.49
N TYR A 792 -20.19 -0.80 2.38
CA TYR A 792 -19.31 -1.81 1.81
C TYR A 792 -18.13 -2.10 2.75
N LEU A 793 -17.41 -1.05 3.19
CA LEU A 793 -16.33 -1.17 4.18
C LEU A 793 -16.81 -1.80 5.49
N GLY A 794 -17.94 -1.35 6.03
CA GLY A 794 -18.52 -1.93 7.24
C GLY A 794 -18.89 -3.41 7.07
N GLY A 795 -19.34 -3.81 5.87
CA GLY A 795 -19.67 -5.19 5.53
C GLY A 795 -18.44 -6.10 5.40
N LEU A 796 -17.32 -5.58 4.88
CA LEU A 796 -16.05 -6.31 4.79
C LEU A 796 -15.41 -6.47 6.17
N PHE A 797 -15.27 -5.36 6.90
CA PHE A 797 -14.50 -5.22 8.13
C PHE A 797 -15.37 -5.19 9.40
N GLY A 798 -16.54 -5.82 9.34
CA GLY A 798 -17.45 -5.99 10.47
C GLY A 798 -17.69 -7.45 10.86
N LYS A 799 -17.01 -8.40 10.22
CA LYS A 799 -17.22 -9.86 10.40
C LYS A 799 -16.47 -10.36 11.64
N LYS A 800 -16.90 -11.46 12.26
CA LYS A 800 -16.24 -11.99 13.48
C LYS A 800 -14.76 -12.34 13.31
N ASN A 801 -14.34 -12.70 12.10
CA ASN A 801 -12.97 -13.11 11.76
C ASN A 801 -12.20 -12.06 10.93
N CYS A 802 -12.83 -10.94 10.59
CA CYS A 802 -12.23 -9.81 9.90
C CYS A 802 -12.99 -8.55 10.31
N TYR A 803 -12.53 -7.93 11.40
CA TYR A 803 -13.12 -6.72 11.97
C TYR A 803 -12.11 -5.65 12.32
N VAL A 804 -12.50 -4.41 12.04
CA VAL A 804 -11.85 -3.21 12.53
C VAL A 804 -12.49 -2.78 13.84
N SER A 805 -11.66 -2.50 14.84
CA SER A 805 -12.09 -2.17 16.20
C SER A 805 -12.37 -0.69 16.39
N ASN A 806 -11.58 0.17 15.75
CA ASN A 806 -11.69 1.62 15.82
C ASN A 806 -11.79 2.21 14.41
N TRP A 807 -12.69 3.14 14.16
CA TRP A 807 -12.88 3.80 12.87
C TRP A 807 -12.74 5.30 13.03
N ILE A 808 -11.88 5.94 12.25
CA ILE A 808 -11.70 7.40 12.26
C ILE A 808 -12.27 7.95 10.94
N LEU A 809 -13.07 9.02 11.00
CA LEU A 809 -13.55 9.70 9.81
C LEU A 809 -12.74 10.98 9.56
N GLY A 810 -12.01 11.02 8.45
CA GLY A 810 -11.14 12.15 8.07
C GLY A 810 -9.87 12.25 8.92
N ASN A 811 -8.92 13.06 8.48
CA ASN A 811 -7.70 13.39 9.20
C ASN A 811 -7.68 14.87 9.60
N GLU A 812 -7.26 15.17 10.83
CA GLU A 812 -7.11 16.52 11.38
C GLU A 812 -8.20 17.51 10.93
N VAL A 813 -9.46 17.22 11.24
CA VAL A 813 -10.60 17.94 10.64
C VAL A 813 -10.72 19.39 11.10
N ASN A 814 -9.91 19.78 12.08
CA ASN A 814 -9.70 21.15 12.53
C ASN A 814 -8.71 21.94 11.65
N ASN A 815 -7.90 21.25 10.83
CA ASN A 815 -7.00 21.84 9.83
C ASN A 815 -7.49 21.57 8.39
N PRO A 816 -8.60 22.19 7.94
CA PRO A 816 -9.08 22.04 6.57
C PRO A 816 -8.14 22.62 5.52
N ALA A 817 -7.28 23.59 5.85
CA ALA A 817 -6.33 24.13 4.86
C ALA A 817 -5.22 23.11 4.56
N GLY A 818 -4.73 22.39 5.57
CA GLY A 818 -3.66 21.40 5.40
C GLY A 818 -4.13 19.97 5.09
N TRP A 819 -5.26 19.52 5.67
CA TRP A 819 -5.58 18.09 5.71
C TRP A 819 -7.00 17.70 5.32
N HIS A 820 -8.01 18.54 5.53
CA HIS A 820 -9.41 18.16 5.28
C HIS A 820 -10.20 19.28 4.58
N TYR A 821 -9.83 19.54 3.33
CA TYR A 821 -10.23 20.70 2.56
C TYR A 821 -11.74 20.86 2.44
N LYS A 822 -12.21 21.99 2.97
CA LYS A 822 -13.60 22.44 2.88
C LYS A 822 -13.80 23.50 1.79
N GLY A 823 -12.71 24.05 1.24
CA GLY A 823 -12.71 25.25 0.38
C GLY A 823 -13.63 26.38 0.88
N GLY A 824 -14.44 26.94 -0.02
CA GLY A 824 -15.36 28.04 0.27
C GLY A 824 -16.64 27.68 1.05
N MET A 825 -16.72 26.49 1.66
CA MET A 825 -17.85 26.14 2.52
C MET A 825 -17.91 27.03 3.76
N THR A 826 -19.13 27.42 4.15
CA THR A 826 -19.35 28.06 5.46
C THR A 826 -19.10 27.06 6.59
N THR A 827 -18.69 27.56 7.75
CA THR A 827 -18.43 26.73 8.95
C THR A 827 -19.63 25.81 9.29
N THR A 828 -20.85 26.35 9.22
CA THR A 828 -22.07 25.56 9.45
C THR A 828 -22.27 24.46 8.41
N ALA A 829 -22.04 24.74 7.12
CA ALA A 829 -22.18 23.75 6.06
C ALA A 829 -21.14 22.63 6.19
N TYR A 830 -19.90 22.99 6.54
CA TYR A 830 -18.79 22.05 6.76
C TYR A 830 -19.12 21.05 7.88
N PHE A 831 -19.41 21.54 9.09
CA PHE A 831 -19.72 20.64 10.21
C PHE A 831 -21.04 19.89 10.05
N LYS A 832 -22.03 20.45 9.33
CA LYS A 832 -23.25 19.72 8.99
C LYS A 832 -22.96 18.56 8.04
N SER A 833 -22.08 18.76 7.06
CA SER A 833 -21.64 17.71 6.14
C SER A 833 -20.88 16.62 6.90
N TYR A 834 -19.88 17.02 7.68
CA TYR A 834 -19.07 16.10 8.48
C TYR A 834 -19.90 15.29 9.48
N ALA A 835 -20.86 15.92 10.17
CA ALA A 835 -21.76 15.22 11.09
C ALA A 835 -22.69 14.21 10.39
N TYR A 836 -23.13 14.50 9.16
CA TYR A 836 -23.92 13.56 8.38
C TYR A 836 -23.07 12.36 7.93
N ALA A 837 -21.86 12.61 7.42
CA ALA A 837 -20.91 11.56 7.04
C ALA A 837 -20.54 10.68 8.24
N PHE A 838 -20.30 11.28 9.41
CA PHE A 838 -20.06 10.54 10.67
C PHE A 838 -21.22 9.63 11.02
N ARG A 839 -22.46 10.12 10.95
CA ARG A 839 -23.65 9.30 11.18
C ARG A 839 -23.74 8.13 10.19
N ALA A 840 -23.48 8.39 8.90
CA ALA A 840 -23.53 7.37 7.87
C ALA A 840 -22.50 6.26 8.14
N LEU A 841 -21.24 6.63 8.45
CA LEU A 841 -20.19 5.68 8.83
C LEU A 841 -20.57 4.92 10.11
N TYR A 842 -21.09 5.62 11.12
CA TYR A 842 -21.56 5.00 12.36
C TYR A 842 -22.57 3.89 12.10
N TYR A 843 -23.61 4.15 11.31
CA TYR A 843 -24.62 3.14 11.02
C TYR A 843 -24.08 2.00 10.13
N ALA A 844 -23.26 2.33 9.14
CA ALA A 844 -22.62 1.34 8.29
C ALA A 844 -21.78 0.34 9.10
N VAL A 845 -20.99 0.82 10.06
CA VAL A 845 -20.13 0.00 10.92
C VAL A 845 -20.93 -0.70 12.02
N LYS A 846 -21.74 0.03 12.79
CA LYS A 846 -22.43 -0.50 13.99
C LYS A 846 -23.51 -1.54 13.68
N THR A 847 -24.00 -1.56 12.45
CA THR A 847 -24.94 -2.60 11.98
C THR A 847 -24.24 -3.90 11.61
N GLN A 848 -22.91 -3.93 11.57
CA GLN A 848 -22.10 -5.11 11.31
C GLN A 848 -21.34 -5.54 12.57
N TYR A 849 -20.65 -4.60 13.23
CA TYR A 849 -19.94 -4.82 14.50
C TYR A 849 -20.43 -3.86 15.60
N SER A 850 -21.20 -4.38 16.56
CA SER A 850 -21.90 -3.53 17.55
C SER A 850 -20.96 -2.79 18.50
N ASN A 851 -19.76 -3.32 18.74
CA ASN A 851 -18.80 -2.78 19.71
C ASN A 851 -17.59 -2.06 19.09
N ALA A 852 -17.58 -1.85 17.76
CA ALA A 852 -16.58 -0.99 17.11
C ALA A 852 -16.67 0.45 17.64
N HIS A 853 -15.57 1.16 17.82
CA HIS A 853 -15.57 2.58 18.19
C HIS A 853 -15.42 3.46 16.95
N ILE A 854 -16.09 4.63 16.95
CA ILE A 854 -16.05 5.59 15.83
C ILE A 854 -15.54 6.91 16.40
N PHE A 855 -14.61 7.54 15.70
CA PHE A 855 -13.80 8.66 16.15
C PHE A 855 -13.85 9.81 15.14
N ILE A 856 -13.80 11.03 15.67
CA ILE A 856 -13.36 12.21 14.91
C ILE A 856 -11.86 12.42 15.16
N CYS A 857 -11.15 13.09 14.25
CA CYS A 857 -9.70 13.31 14.36
C CYS A 857 -9.35 14.79 14.44
N THR A 858 -8.52 15.19 15.40
CA THR A 858 -7.99 16.56 15.50
C THR A 858 -6.49 16.59 15.86
N ASP A 859 -5.82 17.67 15.49
CA ASP A 859 -4.43 17.95 15.85
C ASP A 859 -4.27 18.57 17.27
N ASN A 860 -3.05 19.02 17.60
CA ASN A 860 -2.67 19.61 18.89
C ASN A 860 -3.12 21.08 19.09
N PHE A 861 -3.71 21.76 18.09
CA PHE A 861 -4.14 23.16 18.18
C PHE A 861 -5.45 23.27 18.98
N TRP A 862 -5.33 23.38 20.30
CA TRP A 862 -6.46 23.24 21.23
C TRP A 862 -7.36 24.48 21.35
N ASN A 863 -6.80 25.65 21.69
CA ASN A 863 -7.51 26.95 21.68
C ASN A 863 -6.93 27.95 20.66
N THR A 864 -5.99 27.51 19.83
CA THR A 864 -5.47 28.31 18.71
C THR A 864 -5.79 27.62 17.39
N THR A 865 -5.43 28.24 16.25
CA THR A 865 -5.73 27.74 14.92
C THR A 865 -4.54 27.89 13.99
N GLN A 866 -4.40 26.96 13.04
CA GLN A 866 -3.61 27.20 11.83
C GLN A 866 -4.37 28.13 10.88
N SER A 867 -3.66 28.80 9.96
CA SER A 867 -4.30 29.66 8.96
C SER A 867 -5.36 28.87 8.18
N GLY A 868 -6.57 29.43 8.06
CA GLY A 868 -7.71 28.77 7.42
C GLY A 868 -8.33 27.63 8.23
N GLY A 869 -7.90 27.39 9.48
CA GLY A 869 -8.36 26.31 10.33
C GLY A 869 -9.27 26.71 11.51
N TYR A 870 -9.46 25.75 12.41
CA TYR A 870 -10.27 25.84 13.61
C TYR A 870 -9.51 25.25 14.79
N SER A 871 -9.88 25.62 16.02
CA SER A 871 -9.30 24.98 17.19
C SER A 871 -9.96 23.63 17.42
N ALA A 872 -9.20 22.64 17.89
CA ALA A 872 -9.70 21.30 18.17
C ALA A 872 -10.89 21.34 19.16
N LYS A 873 -10.82 22.20 20.19
CA LYS A 873 -11.92 22.42 21.15
C LYS A 873 -13.19 22.92 20.46
N TYR A 874 -13.06 23.87 19.53
CA TYR A 874 -14.20 24.38 18.76
C TYR A 874 -14.81 23.29 17.87
N VAL A 875 -13.98 22.54 17.14
CA VAL A 875 -14.42 21.44 16.27
C VAL A 875 -15.30 20.44 17.02
N ILE A 876 -14.88 19.99 18.21
CA ILE A 876 -15.67 19.04 19.02
C ILE A 876 -17.07 19.60 19.30
N SER A 877 -17.16 20.85 19.76
CA SER A 877 -18.45 21.49 20.07
C SER A 877 -19.32 21.71 18.81
N ALA A 878 -18.73 22.15 17.71
CA ALA A 878 -19.43 22.46 16.46
C ALA A 878 -19.95 21.19 15.77
N PHE A 879 -19.14 20.13 15.74
CA PHE A 879 -19.53 18.81 15.28
C PHE A 879 -20.72 18.26 16.10
N LEU A 880 -20.62 18.26 17.43
CA LEU A 880 -21.68 17.73 18.29
C LEU A 880 -22.99 18.52 18.19
N LYS A 881 -22.90 19.84 18.00
CA LYS A 881 -24.07 20.69 17.72
C LYS A 881 -24.81 20.23 16.47
N GLN A 882 -24.09 19.90 15.39
CA GLN A 882 -24.71 19.42 14.16
C GLN A 882 -25.16 17.96 14.26
N LEU A 883 -24.36 17.08 14.88
CA LEU A 883 -24.72 15.69 15.09
C LEU A 883 -26.01 15.57 15.89
N ASN A 884 -26.17 16.33 16.97
CA ASN A 884 -27.39 16.32 17.78
C ASN A 884 -28.63 16.86 17.05
N LYS A 885 -28.46 17.74 16.05
CA LYS A 885 -29.56 18.17 15.16
C LYS A 885 -29.97 17.07 14.19
N ILE A 886 -29.03 16.23 13.74
CA ILE A 886 -29.30 15.12 12.83
C ILE A 886 -29.88 13.93 13.62
N GLU A 887 -29.20 13.50 14.67
CA GLU A 887 -29.60 12.40 15.55
C GLU A 887 -28.91 12.54 16.92
N LYS A 888 -29.69 12.91 17.94
CA LYS A 888 -29.22 13.04 19.32
C LYS A 888 -28.83 11.68 19.92
N GLY A 889 -27.71 11.66 20.63
CA GLY A 889 -27.28 10.51 21.45
C GLY A 889 -26.50 9.41 20.72
N LEU A 890 -25.92 9.73 19.56
CA LEU A 890 -24.95 8.84 18.93
C LEU A 890 -23.60 8.88 19.65
N ASP A 891 -23.03 7.70 19.89
CA ASP A 891 -21.72 7.58 20.53
C ASP A 891 -20.61 8.05 19.59
N TRP A 892 -19.61 8.74 20.14
CA TRP A 892 -18.44 9.24 19.43
C TRP A 892 -17.22 9.18 20.36
N ASN A 893 -16.03 9.24 19.76
CA ASN A 893 -14.75 9.20 20.44
C ASN A 893 -13.76 10.16 19.76
N LEU A 894 -12.59 10.39 20.35
CA LEU A 894 -11.59 11.34 19.85
C LEU A 894 -10.28 10.66 19.49
N ALA A 895 -9.88 10.75 18.23
CA ALA A 895 -8.52 10.51 17.79
C ALA A 895 -7.78 11.85 17.85
N TYR A 896 -6.61 11.88 18.49
CA TYR A 896 -5.90 13.12 18.80
C TYR A 896 -4.42 12.99 18.47
N HIS A 897 -3.87 13.98 17.77
CA HIS A 897 -2.43 14.03 17.48
C HIS A 897 -1.75 14.98 18.47
N ALA A 898 -1.22 14.44 19.57
CA ALA A 898 -0.59 15.20 20.64
C ALA A 898 0.87 15.56 20.34
N TYR A 899 1.13 16.01 19.10
CA TYR A 899 2.46 16.40 18.64
C TYR A 899 3.11 17.46 19.51
N SER A 900 4.45 17.49 19.51
CA SER A 900 5.21 18.61 20.05
C SER A 900 4.86 19.92 19.35
N PHE A 901 5.15 21.03 20.03
CA PHE A 901 5.08 22.35 19.43
C PHE A 901 6.41 23.11 19.69
N PRO A 902 7.14 23.52 18.63
CA PRO A 902 6.92 23.20 17.21
C PRO A 902 7.05 21.68 16.91
N LEU A 903 6.55 21.23 15.76
CA LEU A 903 6.50 19.79 15.41
C LEU A 903 7.90 19.14 15.35
N THR A 904 8.92 19.91 14.96
CA THR A 904 10.33 19.47 14.90
C THR A 904 10.98 19.32 16.27
N TYR A 905 10.27 19.64 17.36
CA TYR A 905 10.82 19.63 18.71
C TYR A 905 10.68 18.25 19.37
N THR A 906 11.78 17.61 19.74
CA THR A 906 11.75 16.28 20.36
C THR A 906 11.59 16.35 21.88
N ASN A 907 12.18 17.34 22.54
CA ASN A 907 12.06 17.55 23.99
C ASN A 907 10.73 18.21 24.37
N PHE A 908 9.61 17.51 24.14
CA PHE A 908 8.27 18.07 24.32
C PHE A 908 7.98 18.58 25.75
N TRP A 909 8.77 18.14 26.73
CA TRP A 909 8.62 18.51 28.15
C TRP A 909 9.06 19.93 28.46
N GLU A 910 9.89 20.55 27.63
CA GLU A 910 10.30 21.96 27.78
C GLU A 910 9.11 22.88 27.51
N GLY A 911 8.33 22.58 26.46
CA GLY A 911 6.97 23.04 26.19
C GLY A 911 6.76 24.56 26.13
N PHE A 912 7.20 25.13 25.01
CA PHE A 912 7.09 26.54 24.64
C PHE A 912 5.64 27.00 24.50
N GLY A 913 5.22 27.98 25.31
CA GLY A 913 3.87 28.52 25.28
C GLY A 913 2.77 27.54 25.71
N ILE A 914 3.14 26.39 26.30
CA ILE A 914 2.21 25.36 26.77
C ILE A 914 1.98 25.53 28.27
N THR A 915 0.72 25.69 28.66
CA THR A 915 0.32 25.83 30.07
C THR A 915 -0.53 24.64 30.52
N ASP A 916 -0.64 24.46 31.84
CA ASP A 916 -1.55 23.50 32.47
C ASP A 916 -2.97 24.10 32.69
N ASP A 917 -3.33 25.10 31.89
CA ASP A 917 -4.67 25.70 31.89
C ASP A 917 -5.50 25.23 30.69
N VAL A 918 -6.82 25.17 30.86
CA VAL A 918 -7.76 24.75 29.80
C VAL A 918 -7.78 25.69 28.59
N ASN A 919 -7.23 26.90 28.72
CA ASN A 919 -7.07 27.91 27.68
C ASN A 919 -5.70 27.86 26.99
N THR A 920 -4.84 26.89 27.32
CA THR A 920 -3.58 26.65 26.60
C THR A 920 -3.79 26.64 25.08
N PRO A 921 -2.91 27.28 24.30
CA PRO A 921 -3.03 27.29 22.84
C PRO A 921 -2.90 25.88 22.26
N TYR A 922 -1.94 25.10 22.78
CA TYR A 922 -1.64 23.73 22.32
C TYR A 922 -1.87 22.72 23.43
N ILE A 923 -2.34 21.52 23.06
CA ILE A 923 -2.26 20.34 23.91
C ILE A 923 -1.32 19.33 23.28
N THR A 924 -0.21 19.08 23.97
CA THR A 924 0.81 18.10 23.59
C THR A 924 0.88 17.01 24.65
N MET A 925 1.84 16.09 24.53
CA MET A 925 2.10 15.13 25.59
C MET A 925 2.48 15.77 26.94
N LYS A 926 2.97 17.02 26.98
CA LYS A 926 3.31 17.74 28.23
C LYS A 926 2.08 17.96 29.12
N ASN A 927 0.97 18.42 28.53
CA ASN A 927 -0.24 18.84 29.25
C ASN A 927 -1.49 18.03 28.82
N ILE A 928 -1.32 16.83 28.25
CA ILE A 928 -2.42 15.98 27.74
C ILE A 928 -3.53 15.70 28.76
N LYS A 929 -3.22 15.82 30.06
CA LYS A 929 -4.20 15.74 31.16
C LYS A 929 -5.35 16.73 30.97
N ILE A 930 -5.06 17.93 30.48
CA ILE A 930 -6.05 18.99 30.23
C ILE A 930 -7.11 18.52 29.24
N LEU A 931 -6.71 17.88 28.14
CA LEU A 931 -7.65 17.28 27.18
C LEU A 931 -8.49 16.20 27.86
N THR A 932 -7.84 15.26 28.55
CA THR A 932 -8.55 14.11 29.13
C THR A 932 -9.54 14.51 30.21
N ASP A 933 -9.20 15.49 31.04
CA ASP A 933 -10.09 16.02 32.07
C ASP A 933 -11.22 16.84 31.46
N TYR A 934 -10.92 17.65 30.43
CA TYR A 934 -11.93 18.41 29.70
C TYR A 934 -12.96 17.47 29.04
N ILE A 935 -12.52 16.45 28.31
CA ILE A 935 -13.41 15.48 27.67
C ILE A 935 -14.25 14.74 28.70
N LYS A 936 -13.62 14.26 29.79
CA LYS A 936 -14.32 13.57 30.87
C LYS A 936 -15.37 14.46 31.53
N LYS A 937 -15.04 15.73 31.82
CA LYS A 937 -15.92 16.70 32.48
C LYS A 937 -17.11 17.08 31.59
N ASN A 938 -16.89 17.36 30.30
CA ASN A 938 -17.91 17.93 29.43
C ASN A 938 -18.71 16.89 28.64
N TYR A 939 -18.15 15.71 28.37
CA TYR A 939 -18.76 14.69 27.51
C TYR A 939 -18.85 13.30 28.16
N GLY A 940 -18.28 13.14 29.36
CA GLY A 940 -18.35 11.90 30.14
C GLY A 940 -17.19 10.93 29.89
N SER A 941 -17.02 9.98 30.82
CA SER A 941 -15.94 8.98 30.78
C SER A 941 -16.13 7.87 29.72
N SER A 942 -17.32 7.80 29.11
CA SER A 942 -17.62 6.90 27.99
C SER A 942 -16.96 7.32 26.69
N VAL A 943 -16.68 8.61 26.51
CA VAL A 943 -15.90 9.12 25.37
C VAL A 943 -14.44 8.73 25.58
N ARG A 944 -13.89 7.99 24.63
CA ARG A 944 -12.53 7.47 24.69
C ARG A 944 -11.60 8.27 23.79
N ILE A 945 -10.33 8.31 24.16
CA ILE A 945 -9.29 8.99 23.39
C ILE A 945 -8.30 7.94 22.89
N ILE A 946 -7.93 8.03 21.62
CA ILE A 946 -6.76 7.34 21.08
C ILE A 946 -5.77 8.40 20.60
N LEU A 947 -4.50 8.19 20.91
CA LEU A 947 -3.41 8.96 20.33
C LEU A 947 -3.06 8.26 19.02
N SER A 948 -3.69 8.68 17.92
CA SER A 948 -3.69 7.98 16.64
C SER A 948 -2.38 8.10 15.87
N GLU A 949 -1.59 9.13 16.16
CA GLU A 949 -0.35 9.41 15.45
C GLU A 949 0.58 10.23 16.36
N GLN A 950 1.66 9.63 16.85
CA GLN A 950 2.69 10.27 17.66
C GLN A 950 4.07 10.03 17.05
N GLY A 951 4.90 11.06 16.99
CA GLY A 951 6.25 10.93 16.48
C GLY A 951 7.18 12.01 17.03
N TYR A 952 8.46 11.66 17.12
CA TYR A 952 9.53 12.52 17.59
C TYR A 952 10.69 12.36 16.63
N THR A 953 11.32 13.46 16.22
CA THR A 953 12.36 13.42 15.20
C THR A 953 13.72 13.10 15.83
N SER A 954 14.51 12.26 15.18
CA SER A 954 15.93 12.03 15.52
C SER A 954 16.88 12.98 14.77
N SER A 955 16.36 13.89 13.95
CA SER A 955 17.17 14.86 13.21
C SER A 955 17.98 15.76 14.15
N SER A 956 19.10 16.28 13.66
CA SER A 956 19.90 17.29 14.37
C SER A 956 19.00 18.47 14.81
N PRO A 957 19.13 18.98 16.05
CA PRO A 957 20.17 18.67 17.04
C PRO A 957 19.82 17.55 18.04
N TRP A 958 18.70 16.82 17.85
CA TRP A 958 18.16 15.94 18.91
C TRP A 958 18.86 14.60 19.03
N GLY A 959 19.13 13.93 17.90
CA GLY A 959 19.68 12.57 17.87
C GLY A 959 18.73 11.49 18.38
N GLU A 960 19.18 10.24 18.32
CA GLU A 960 18.34 9.06 18.62
C GLU A 960 18.00 8.90 20.10
N ALA A 961 18.90 9.32 21.00
CA ALA A 961 18.68 9.20 22.44
C ALA A 961 17.51 10.08 22.91
N ASN A 962 17.41 11.32 22.40
CA ASN A 962 16.29 12.22 22.72
C ASN A 962 14.98 11.71 22.12
N GLN A 963 15.03 11.17 20.89
CA GLN A 963 13.86 10.53 20.27
C GLN A 963 13.34 9.38 21.17
N ALA A 964 14.23 8.50 21.61
CA ALA A 964 13.89 7.37 22.48
C ALA A 964 13.36 7.85 23.85
N ALA A 965 13.97 8.88 24.44
CA ALA A 965 13.52 9.47 25.70
C ALA A 965 12.10 10.06 25.59
N ALA A 966 11.82 10.81 24.53
CA ALA A 966 10.52 11.39 24.24
C ALA A 966 9.44 10.32 24.03
N LEU A 967 9.78 9.27 23.29
CA LEU A 967 8.88 8.15 23.04
C LEU A 967 8.52 7.39 24.33
N VAL A 968 9.51 7.09 25.18
CA VAL A 968 9.27 6.42 26.47
C VAL A 968 8.44 7.30 27.40
N TYR A 969 8.81 8.57 27.53
CA TYR A 969 8.13 9.48 28.45
C TYR A 969 6.66 9.69 28.05
N SER A 970 6.41 9.96 26.77
CA SER A 970 5.04 10.11 26.23
C SER A 970 4.22 8.83 26.39
N TYR A 971 4.78 7.66 26.09
CA TYR A 971 4.10 6.39 26.33
C TYR A 971 3.74 6.19 27.81
N TYR A 972 4.63 6.54 28.75
CA TYR A 972 4.34 6.40 30.18
C TYR A 972 3.21 7.34 30.64
N ILE A 973 3.16 8.56 30.12
CA ILE A 973 2.03 9.48 30.32
C ILE A 973 0.74 8.84 29.79
N ALA A 974 0.75 8.35 28.56
CA ALA A 974 -0.41 7.71 27.94
C ALA A 974 -0.86 6.45 28.70
N ALA A 975 0.07 5.57 29.06
CA ALA A 975 -0.18 4.33 29.81
C ALA A 975 -0.84 4.60 31.17
N CYS A 976 -0.39 5.65 31.88
CA CYS A 976 -0.93 6.03 33.18
C CYS A 976 -2.23 6.84 33.12
N ASN A 977 -2.65 7.32 31.94
CA ASN A 977 -3.88 8.08 31.78
C ASN A 977 -5.11 7.16 31.56
N PRO A 978 -6.19 7.29 32.38
CA PRO A 978 -7.37 6.43 32.29
C PRO A 978 -8.29 6.70 31.09
N MET A 979 -8.14 7.83 30.38
CA MET A 979 -9.00 8.21 29.24
C MET A 979 -8.41 7.80 27.89
N ILE A 980 -7.12 7.50 27.84
CA ILE A 980 -6.39 7.11 26.63
C ILE A 980 -6.41 5.59 26.49
N ASP A 981 -6.87 5.07 25.35
CA ASP A 981 -6.97 3.63 25.08
C ASP A 981 -5.87 3.11 24.13
N ALA A 982 -5.21 3.98 23.36
CA ALA A 982 -4.11 3.61 22.47
C ALA A 982 -3.08 4.74 22.35
N PHE A 983 -1.81 4.36 22.16
CA PHE A 983 -0.67 5.22 21.84
C PHE A 983 -0.02 4.66 20.58
N ILE A 984 -0.32 5.28 19.44
CA ILE A 984 0.05 4.80 18.11
C ILE A 984 1.15 5.71 17.58
N ILE A 985 2.30 5.13 17.23
CA ILE A 985 3.41 5.86 16.65
C ILE A 985 3.24 6.00 15.13
N ARG A 986 3.77 7.10 14.58
CA ARG A 986 3.67 7.47 13.17
C ARG A 986 4.28 6.44 12.22
N SER A 987 5.37 5.76 12.59
CA SER A 987 5.90 4.70 11.71
C SER A 987 7.00 3.85 12.34
N PHE A 988 7.17 2.68 11.73
CA PHE A 988 8.34 1.83 11.91
C PHE A 988 9.57 2.45 11.23
N SER A 989 9.44 2.77 9.94
CA SER A 989 10.49 3.32 9.08
C SER A 989 10.41 4.84 8.99
N ASP A 990 11.54 5.51 8.72
CA ASP A 990 11.52 6.93 8.35
C ASP A 990 10.79 7.10 7.01
N ASN A 991 9.88 8.07 6.91
CA ASN A 991 9.26 8.44 5.64
C ASN A 991 10.16 9.45 4.92
N ALA A 992 10.44 9.24 3.62
CA ALA A 992 11.35 10.10 2.86
C ALA A 992 10.88 11.57 2.80
N ASN A 993 9.58 11.81 2.57
CA ASN A 993 9.03 13.17 2.46
C ASN A 993 9.05 13.91 3.81
N GLU A 994 8.81 13.21 4.92
CA GLU A 994 8.90 13.77 6.27
C GLU A 994 10.36 14.01 6.66
N THR A 995 11.26 13.09 6.29
CA THR A 995 12.71 13.23 6.53
C THR A 995 13.29 14.45 5.82
N ALA A 996 12.86 14.71 4.59
CA ALA A 996 13.22 15.93 3.85
C ALA A 996 12.76 17.22 4.55
N GLN A 997 11.73 17.15 5.40
CA GLN A 997 11.24 18.25 6.24
C GLN A 997 11.90 18.28 7.63
N GLY A 998 12.94 17.48 7.86
CA GLY A 998 13.61 17.35 9.15
C GLY A 998 12.89 16.45 10.16
N LEU A 999 11.88 15.66 9.74
CA LEU A 999 11.06 14.82 10.59
C LEU A 999 11.42 13.33 10.45
N ARG A 1000 12.58 12.94 10.99
CA ARG A 1000 13.05 11.55 11.05
C ARG A 1000 12.39 10.77 12.20
N MET A 1001 11.10 10.46 12.05
CA MET A 1001 10.25 9.90 13.10
C MET A 1001 10.22 8.37 13.20
N GLY A 1002 10.74 7.65 12.21
CA GLY A 1002 10.85 6.20 12.23
C GLY A 1002 11.76 5.73 13.35
N ILE A 1003 11.49 4.52 13.86
CA ILE A 1003 12.24 3.92 14.98
C ILE A 1003 13.20 2.81 14.52
N ALA A 1004 12.97 2.19 13.37
CA ALA A 1004 13.74 1.06 12.88
C ALA A 1004 15.23 1.38 12.78
N GLY A 1005 16.09 0.47 13.26
CA GLY A 1005 17.54 0.66 13.32
C GLY A 1005 18.03 1.66 14.37
N LYS A 1006 17.13 2.40 15.03
CA LYS A 1006 17.49 3.43 16.00
C LYS A 1006 17.34 2.95 17.44
N GLU A 1007 17.93 3.69 18.37
CA GLU A 1007 17.77 3.45 19.80
C GLU A 1007 16.28 3.38 20.24
N ALA A 1008 15.44 4.20 19.62
CA ALA A 1008 14.01 4.26 19.88
C ALA A 1008 13.28 2.92 19.64
N PHE A 1009 13.75 2.06 18.72
CA PHE A 1009 13.15 0.75 18.49
C PHE A 1009 13.25 -0.15 19.72
N ASN A 1010 14.45 -0.29 20.29
CA ASN A 1010 14.66 -1.11 21.48
C ASN A 1010 13.92 -0.54 22.70
N ALA A 1011 13.93 0.79 22.86
CA ALA A 1011 13.16 1.45 23.90
C ALA A 1011 11.66 1.14 23.76
N PHE A 1012 11.08 1.34 22.58
CA PHE A 1012 9.66 1.09 22.31
C PHE A 1012 9.27 -0.38 22.50
N LYS A 1013 10.11 -1.31 22.02
CA LYS A 1013 9.93 -2.75 22.14
C LYS A 1013 9.84 -3.19 23.61
N TYR A 1014 10.72 -2.67 24.47
CA TYR A 1014 10.88 -3.19 25.83
C TYR A 1014 10.30 -2.32 26.96
N MET A 1015 9.92 -1.06 26.72
CA MET A 1015 9.50 -0.10 27.77
C MET A 1015 8.30 -0.54 28.62
N ASP A 1016 7.48 -1.48 28.16
CA ASP A 1016 6.33 -2.02 28.89
C ASP A 1016 6.49 -3.49 29.30
N THR A 1017 7.71 -4.01 29.26
CA THR A 1017 8.03 -5.41 29.58
C THR A 1017 8.75 -5.55 30.92
N SER A 1018 9.11 -6.78 31.30
CA SER A 1018 10.04 -7.02 32.42
C SER A 1018 11.41 -6.37 32.20
N GLN A 1019 11.82 -6.17 30.95
CA GLN A 1019 13.12 -5.57 30.58
C GLN A 1019 13.10 -4.04 30.57
N ALA A 1020 11.97 -3.39 30.88
CA ALA A 1020 11.83 -1.94 30.77
C ALA A 1020 12.94 -1.16 31.49
N SER A 1021 13.41 -1.62 32.66
CA SER A 1021 14.49 -0.94 33.39
C SER A 1021 15.81 -0.92 32.61
N LYS A 1022 16.16 -1.98 31.88
CA LYS A 1022 17.38 -2.05 31.07
C LYS A 1022 17.39 -0.98 29.98
N TYR A 1023 16.24 -0.81 29.31
CA TYR A 1023 16.13 0.06 28.14
C TYR A 1023 15.64 1.48 28.44
N THR A 1024 15.06 1.75 29.62
CA THR A 1024 14.49 3.08 29.92
C THR A 1024 15.16 3.84 31.07
N LYS A 1025 16.05 3.20 31.84
CA LYS A 1025 16.66 3.81 33.05
C LYS A 1025 17.45 5.08 32.75
N LYS A 1026 18.21 5.10 31.64
CA LYS A 1026 19.08 6.22 31.25
C LYS A 1026 18.32 7.51 30.93
N TYR A 1027 17.12 7.39 30.36
CA TYR A 1027 16.31 8.56 29.96
C TYR A 1027 15.84 9.41 31.15
N ARG A 1028 15.77 8.84 32.35
CA ARG A 1028 15.47 9.63 33.56
C ARG A 1028 16.53 10.70 33.82
N GLY A 1029 17.80 10.38 33.57
CA GLY A 1029 18.91 11.32 33.69
C GLY A 1029 18.79 12.46 32.68
N MET A 1030 18.47 12.12 31.42
CA MET A 1030 18.23 13.11 30.36
C MET A 1030 17.04 14.03 30.66
N LEU A 1031 16.04 13.52 31.36
CA LEU A 1031 14.86 14.29 31.79
C LEU A 1031 15.09 15.05 33.12
N GLY A 1032 16.29 15.01 33.69
CA GLY A 1032 16.61 15.70 34.95
C GLY A 1032 15.91 15.13 36.19
N VAL A 1033 15.48 13.86 36.17
CA VAL A 1033 14.71 13.26 37.28
C VAL A 1033 15.30 11.97 37.82
N LYS A 1034 15.15 11.74 39.13
CA LYS A 1034 15.54 10.48 39.77
C LYS A 1034 14.49 9.36 39.59
N SER A 1035 13.23 9.71 39.30
CA SER A 1035 12.12 8.74 39.23
C SER A 1035 10.98 9.20 38.32
N TRP A 1036 10.43 8.26 37.55
CA TRP A 1036 9.25 8.50 36.70
C TRP A 1036 8.03 9.01 37.48
N LYS A 1037 7.90 8.67 38.77
CA LYS A 1037 6.81 9.15 39.64
C LYS A 1037 6.76 10.67 39.79
N LYS A 1038 7.87 11.37 39.57
CA LYS A 1038 7.95 12.83 39.71
C LYS A 1038 7.35 13.57 38.51
N ILE A 1039 7.31 12.94 37.34
CA ILE A 1039 6.92 13.58 36.08
C ILE A 1039 5.75 12.89 35.38
N VAL A 1040 5.50 11.61 35.65
CA VAL A 1040 4.35 10.88 35.11
C VAL A 1040 3.24 10.81 36.16
N SER A 1041 2.18 11.58 35.96
CA SER A 1041 1.02 11.58 36.84
C SER A 1041 0.41 10.17 36.95
N GLY A 1042 0.25 9.68 38.19
CA GLY A 1042 -0.30 8.35 38.44
C GLY A 1042 0.63 7.18 38.07
N TYR A 1043 1.94 7.40 37.95
CA TYR A 1043 2.90 6.34 37.63
C TYR A 1043 2.80 5.13 38.56
N LYS A 1044 2.54 3.96 37.98
CA LYS A 1044 2.68 2.65 38.62
C LYS A 1044 3.21 1.66 37.60
N THR A 1045 4.19 0.83 37.95
CA THR A 1045 4.78 -0.16 37.04
C THR A 1045 3.73 -1.10 36.45
N SER A 1046 2.69 -1.45 37.23
CA SER A 1046 1.57 -2.26 36.75
C SER A 1046 0.72 -1.58 35.66
N ARG A 1047 0.68 -0.24 35.62
CA ARG A 1047 0.00 0.54 34.57
C ARG A 1047 0.84 0.69 33.31
N ILE A 1048 2.17 0.56 33.43
CA ILE A 1048 3.07 0.55 32.29
C ILE A 1048 3.01 -0.81 31.58
N LYS A 1049 3.06 -1.90 32.35
CA LYS A 1049 3.09 -3.28 31.85
C LYS A 1049 1.73 -3.84 31.41
N GLY A 1050 0.67 -3.04 31.45
CA GLY A 1050 -0.69 -3.53 31.21
C GLY A 1050 -1.67 -2.42 30.86
N MET A 1051 -2.79 -2.79 30.23
CA MET A 1051 -3.86 -1.84 29.97
C MET A 1051 -4.47 -1.28 31.26
N TYR A 1052 -4.71 0.03 31.28
CA TYR A 1052 -5.38 0.69 32.40
C TYR A 1052 -6.78 0.09 32.63
N ARG A 1053 -7.51 -0.19 31.55
CA ARG A 1053 -8.81 -0.85 31.58
C ARG A 1053 -8.65 -2.32 31.27
N LYS A 1054 -9.12 -3.20 32.16
CA LYS A 1054 -9.25 -4.64 31.88
C LYS A 1054 -10.53 -4.90 31.08
N THR A 1055 -10.48 -5.91 30.22
CA THR A 1055 -11.57 -6.38 29.34
C THR A 1055 -12.81 -6.83 30.09
#